data_AF-A0A380E2W4-F1
#
_entry.id   AF-A0A380E2W4-F1
#
_cell.length_a   1.000
_cell.length_b   1.000
_cell.length_c   1.000
_cell.angle_alpha   90.00
_cell.angle_beta   90.00
_cell.angle_gamma   90.00
#
_symmetry.space_group_name_H-M   'P 1'
#
loop_
_entity.id
_entity.type
_entity.pdbx_description
1 polymer ?
#
loop_
_entity_poly.entity_id
_entity_poly.type
_entity_poly.pdbx_seq_one_letter_code
_entity_poly.pdbx_strand_id
1 'polypeptide(L)'
;MKEPSIVVKGARAHNLKDIDIELPKNKLIVMTGLSGSGKSSLAFDTIYAEGQRRYVESLSAYARQFLGQMDKPDVDTIEGLSPAISIDQKTTSKNPRSTVATVTEIYDYIRLLYARVGKPYCPNHNIEIESQTVQQMVDRIMELEARTKIQLLAPVIAHRKGSHEKLIEDIGKKGYVRLRIDGEIVDVNDVPTLDKNKNHTIEVVVDRLVVKDGIETRLADSIETALELSEGQLTVDVIDGEDLKFSESHACPICGFSIGELEPRMFSFNSPFGACPTCDGLGQKLTVDVDLVVPDKDKTLNEGAIEPWIPTSSDFYPTLLKRVCEVYKINMDKPFKKLTERQRDILLYGSGDKEIEFTFTQRQGGTRKRTMVFEGVVPNISRRFHESPSEYTREMMSKYMTELPCETCHGKRLSREALSVYVGGLNIGEVVEYSISQALNYYKNINLSEQDQAIANQILKEIISRLTFLNNVGLEYLTLNRASGTLSGGEAQRIRLATQIGSRLTGVLYVLDEPSIGLHQRDNDRLINTLKEMRDLGNTLIVVEHDDDTMRAADYLVDIGPGAGEHGGQIVSSGTPQKVMKDKKSLTGQYLSGKKRIEVPEYRRPASDRKISIRGARSNNLKGVDVDIPLSIMTVVTGVSGSGKSSLVNEVLYKSLAQKINKSKVKPGLYDKIEGIDQLDKIIDIDQSPIGRTPRSNPATYTGVFDDIRDVFAQTNEAKIRGYQKGRFSFNVKGGRCEACKGDGIIKIEMHFFT
;
A
#
# COMPACT_ATOMS: atom_id res chain seq x y z
N MET A 1 21.04 -18.19 -43.36
CA MET A 1 19.63 -18.02 -42.97
C MET A 1 19.47 -16.59 -42.48
N LYS A 2 18.41 -15.87 -42.89
CA LYS A 2 18.17 -14.49 -42.42
C LYS A 2 17.92 -14.54 -40.91
N GLU A 3 18.56 -13.66 -40.13
CA GLU A 3 18.31 -13.60 -38.68
C GLU A 3 16.83 -13.27 -38.44
N PRO A 4 16.20 -13.87 -37.41
CA PRO A 4 14.80 -13.60 -37.12
C PRO A 4 14.62 -12.14 -36.69
N SER A 5 13.65 -11.45 -37.31
CA SER A 5 13.39 -10.03 -37.10
C SER A 5 11.90 -9.74 -36.93
N ILE A 6 11.59 -8.58 -36.36
CA ILE A 6 10.28 -7.95 -36.36
C ILE A 6 10.29 -6.92 -37.48
N VAL A 7 9.38 -7.04 -38.45
CA VAL A 7 9.32 -6.16 -39.61
C VAL A 7 8.05 -5.33 -39.51
N VAL A 8 8.21 -4.01 -39.40
CA VAL A 8 7.12 -3.03 -39.37
C VAL A 8 7.12 -2.28 -40.70
N LYS A 9 5.98 -2.22 -41.37
CA LYS A 9 5.79 -1.54 -42.65
C LYS A 9 4.69 -0.49 -42.58
N GLY A 10 4.99 0.71 -43.04
CA GLY A 10 4.04 1.82 -43.13
C GLY A 10 3.42 2.21 -41.80
N ALA A 11 4.22 2.36 -40.73
CA ALA A 11 3.66 2.82 -39.44
C ALA A 11 3.38 4.34 -39.47
N ARG A 12 2.15 4.72 -39.08
CA ARG A 12 1.61 6.09 -39.18
C ARG A 12 0.93 6.58 -37.90
N ALA A 13 1.08 5.86 -36.79
CA ALA A 13 0.56 6.30 -35.50
C ALA A 13 1.05 7.73 -35.14
N HIS A 14 0.11 8.61 -34.79
CA HIS A 14 0.37 10.01 -34.42
C HIS A 14 1.16 10.81 -35.48
N ASN A 15 2.45 11.06 -35.25
CA ASN A 15 3.30 11.86 -36.13
C ASN A 15 4.24 11.03 -37.00
N LEU A 16 4.18 9.69 -36.93
CA LEU A 16 4.99 8.80 -37.75
C LEU A 16 4.72 9.00 -39.25
N LYS A 17 5.78 9.03 -40.05
CA LYS A 17 5.75 9.39 -41.48
C LYS A 17 5.86 8.16 -42.37
N ASP A 18 4.90 7.25 -42.23
CA ASP A 18 4.81 6.02 -43.03
C ASP A 18 6.10 5.19 -42.98
N ILE A 19 6.55 4.91 -41.75
CA ILE A 19 7.90 4.39 -41.53
C ILE A 19 7.98 2.87 -41.69
N ASP A 20 9.09 2.45 -42.30
CA ASP A 20 9.51 1.05 -42.41
C ASP A 20 10.71 0.80 -41.51
N ILE A 21 10.65 -0.24 -40.68
CA ILE A 21 11.78 -0.64 -39.83
C ILE A 21 11.85 -2.15 -39.63
N GLU A 22 13.07 -2.69 -39.69
CA GLU A 22 13.38 -4.08 -39.33
C GLU A 22 14.17 -4.08 -38.01
N LEU A 23 13.68 -4.82 -37.02
CA LEU A 23 14.23 -4.91 -35.67
C LEU A 23 14.71 -6.34 -35.39
N PRO A 24 15.94 -6.56 -34.88
CA PRO A 24 16.44 -7.91 -34.62
C PRO A 24 15.75 -8.55 -33.40
N LYS A 25 15.34 -9.81 -33.50
CA LYS A 25 14.79 -10.56 -32.36
C LYS A 25 15.88 -11.00 -31.40
N ASN A 26 15.47 -11.26 -30.15
CA ASN A 26 16.30 -11.76 -29.06
C ASN A 26 17.47 -10.81 -28.73
N LYS A 27 17.24 -9.51 -28.91
CA LYS A 27 18.18 -8.43 -28.69
C LYS A 27 17.60 -7.38 -27.74
N LEU A 28 18.50 -6.66 -27.08
CA LEU A 28 18.19 -5.42 -26.36
C LEU A 28 18.21 -4.27 -27.38
N ILE A 29 17.02 -3.85 -27.81
CA ILE A 29 16.82 -2.74 -28.72
C ILE A 29 16.51 -1.49 -27.90
N VAL A 30 17.23 -0.40 -28.13
CA VAL A 30 16.94 0.91 -27.54
C VAL A 30 16.42 1.86 -28.60
N MET A 31 15.30 2.52 -28.32
CA MET A 31 14.72 3.61 -29.11
C MET A 31 15.03 4.93 -28.42
N THR A 32 15.62 5.86 -29.17
CA THR A 32 16.08 7.16 -28.67
C THR A 32 15.72 8.28 -29.64
N GLY A 33 16.01 9.53 -29.26
CA GLY A 33 15.67 10.74 -30.01
C GLY A 33 14.93 11.78 -29.18
N LEU A 34 14.62 12.93 -29.75
CA LEU A 34 14.05 14.08 -29.01
C LEU A 34 12.69 13.77 -28.35
N SER A 35 12.33 14.50 -27.30
CA SER A 35 10.98 14.44 -26.72
C SER A 35 9.94 14.81 -27.78
N GLY A 36 8.90 13.99 -27.95
CA GLY A 36 7.91 14.16 -29.03
C GLY A 36 8.36 13.75 -30.43
N SER A 37 9.49 13.05 -30.58
CA SER A 37 9.97 12.59 -31.89
C SER A 37 9.20 11.42 -32.49
N GLY A 38 8.33 10.76 -31.72
CA GLY A 38 7.54 9.58 -32.15
C GLY A 38 8.01 8.24 -31.56
N LYS A 39 8.91 8.25 -30.56
CA LYS A 39 9.41 7.03 -29.89
C LYS A 39 8.29 6.17 -29.32
N SER A 40 7.46 6.76 -28.46
CA SER A 40 6.34 6.06 -27.81
C SER A 40 5.27 5.66 -28.84
N SER A 41 5.07 6.46 -29.87
CA SER A 41 4.13 6.14 -30.97
C SER A 41 4.53 4.88 -31.73
N LEU A 42 5.83 4.66 -31.94
CA LEU A 42 6.32 3.42 -32.55
C LEU A 42 6.35 2.26 -31.54
N ALA A 43 6.95 2.46 -30.36
CA ALA A 43 7.16 1.40 -29.38
C ALA A 43 5.84 0.91 -28.75
N PHE A 44 5.03 1.83 -28.23
CA PHE A 44 3.83 1.55 -27.46
C PHE A 44 2.58 1.52 -28.33
N ASP A 45 2.31 2.62 -29.05
CA ASP A 45 1.03 2.78 -29.76
C ASP A 45 0.94 1.95 -31.05
N THR A 46 2.09 1.45 -31.54
CA THR A 46 2.16 0.59 -32.73
C THR A 46 2.57 -0.85 -32.36
N ILE A 47 3.82 -1.07 -31.96
CA ILE A 47 4.39 -2.43 -31.81
C ILE A 47 3.76 -3.17 -30.62
N TYR A 48 3.77 -2.57 -29.43
CA TYR A 48 3.16 -3.17 -28.24
C TYR A 48 1.66 -3.36 -28.41
N ALA A 49 0.95 -2.31 -28.84
CA ALA A 49 -0.50 -2.35 -29.03
C ALA A 49 -0.92 -3.51 -29.96
N GLU A 50 -0.22 -3.69 -31.08
CA GLU A 50 -0.52 -4.78 -32.01
C GLU A 50 -0.17 -6.16 -31.42
N GLY A 51 0.90 -6.28 -30.63
CA GLY A 51 1.27 -7.55 -30.00
C GLY A 51 0.37 -8.00 -28.89
N GLN A 52 -0.08 -7.06 -28.07
CA GLN A 52 -1.08 -7.33 -27.06
C GLN A 52 -2.42 -7.69 -27.71
N ARG A 53 -2.86 -6.91 -28.71
CA ARG A 53 -4.14 -7.15 -29.41
C ARG A 53 -4.18 -8.53 -30.05
N ARG A 54 -3.18 -8.90 -30.86
CA ARG A 54 -3.13 -10.21 -31.54
C ARG A 54 -3.14 -11.38 -30.57
N TYR A 55 -2.45 -11.25 -29.43
CA TYR A 55 -2.47 -12.28 -28.39
C TYR A 55 -3.85 -12.38 -27.73
N VAL A 56 -4.45 -11.27 -27.31
CA VAL A 56 -5.75 -11.31 -26.60
C VAL A 56 -6.90 -11.73 -27.51
N GLU A 57 -6.88 -11.38 -28.80
CA GLU A 57 -7.84 -11.87 -29.81
C GLU A 57 -7.82 -13.40 -30.00
N SER A 58 -6.77 -14.07 -29.52
CA SER A 58 -6.67 -15.54 -29.53
C SER A 58 -7.28 -16.21 -28.30
N LEU A 59 -7.53 -15.46 -27.20
CA LEU A 59 -8.01 -16.05 -25.94
C LEU A 59 -9.45 -16.56 -26.00
N SER A 60 -10.35 -15.86 -26.70
CA SER A 60 -11.74 -16.30 -26.89
C SER A 60 -12.41 -15.61 -28.07
N ALA A 61 -13.48 -16.23 -28.59
CA ALA A 61 -14.32 -15.61 -29.62
C ALA A 61 -14.96 -14.29 -29.13
N TYR A 62 -15.34 -14.23 -27.85
CA TYR A 62 -15.87 -13.02 -27.22
C TYR A 62 -14.82 -11.90 -27.18
N ALA A 63 -13.61 -12.19 -26.72
CA ALA A 63 -12.51 -11.21 -26.70
C ALA A 63 -12.20 -10.69 -28.11
N ARG A 64 -12.22 -11.56 -29.12
CA ARG A 64 -12.03 -11.18 -30.52
C ARG A 64 -13.12 -10.24 -31.04
N GLN A 65 -14.39 -10.52 -30.74
CA GLN A 65 -15.50 -9.66 -31.14
C GLN A 65 -15.42 -8.29 -30.45
N PHE A 66 -15.06 -8.29 -29.17
CA PHE A 66 -14.94 -7.06 -28.38
C PHE A 66 -13.77 -6.19 -28.83
N LEU A 67 -12.57 -6.77 -28.98
CA LEU A 67 -11.38 -6.05 -29.46
C LEU A 67 -11.49 -5.62 -30.92
N GLY A 68 -12.27 -6.34 -31.74
CA GLY A 68 -12.55 -5.95 -33.12
C GLY A 68 -13.29 -4.61 -33.25
N GLN A 69 -13.90 -4.10 -32.17
CA GLN A 69 -14.55 -2.78 -32.14
C GLN A 69 -13.59 -1.65 -31.74
N MET A 70 -12.37 -1.96 -31.33
CA MET A 70 -11.36 -0.98 -30.97
C MET A 70 -10.60 -0.48 -32.19
N ASP A 71 -10.14 0.76 -32.13
CA ASP A 71 -9.24 1.32 -33.14
C ASP A 71 -7.94 0.51 -33.17
N LYS A 72 -7.62 -0.02 -34.35
CA LYS A 72 -6.35 -0.72 -34.58
C LYS A 72 -5.24 0.30 -34.78
N PRO A 73 -3.99 -0.02 -34.39
CA PRO A 73 -2.85 0.81 -34.74
C PRO A 73 -2.78 1.07 -36.25
N ASP A 74 -2.48 2.31 -36.64
CA ASP A 74 -2.34 2.68 -38.06
C ASP A 74 -0.98 2.22 -38.60
N VAL A 75 -0.98 1.03 -39.19
CA VAL A 75 0.18 0.35 -39.77
C VAL A 75 -0.27 -0.56 -40.90
N ASP A 76 0.52 -0.68 -41.97
CA ASP A 76 0.17 -1.55 -43.11
C ASP A 76 0.32 -3.03 -42.73
N THR A 77 1.54 -3.40 -42.33
CA THR A 77 1.81 -4.76 -41.87
C THR A 77 2.84 -4.76 -40.75
N ILE A 78 2.67 -5.70 -39.82
CA ILE A 78 3.71 -6.07 -38.86
C ILE A 78 3.85 -7.59 -38.84
N GLU A 79 5.05 -8.05 -39.13
CA GLU A 79 5.43 -9.46 -39.20
C GLU A 79 6.47 -9.82 -38.15
N GLY A 80 6.50 -11.10 -37.78
CA GLY A 80 7.43 -11.61 -36.79
C GLY A 80 7.14 -11.12 -35.36
N LEU A 81 5.93 -10.64 -35.06
CA LEU A 81 5.64 -10.11 -33.74
C LEU A 81 5.41 -11.21 -32.69
N SER A 82 5.91 -11.00 -31.47
CA SER A 82 5.67 -11.85 -30.30
C SER A 82 4.56 -11.27 -29.43
N PRO A 83 3.92 -12.05 -28.54
CA PRO A 83 3.07 -11.51 -27.48
C PRO A 83 3.81 -10.41 -26.71
N ALA A 84 3.17 -9.26 -26.55
CA ALA A 84 3.84 -8.07 -26.04
C ALA A 84 3.38 -7.69 -24.63
N ILE A 85 4.33 -7.33 -23.77
CA ILE A 85 4.10 -6.86 -22.40
C ILE A 85 4.75 -5.47 -22.24
N SER A 86 3.98 -4.50 -21.76
CA SER A 86 4.48 -3.16 -21.45
C SER A 86 4.94 -3.05 -20.00
N ILE A 87 6.01 -2.28 -19.79
CA ILE A 87 6.50 -1.89 -18.46
C ILE A 87 6.68 -0.36 -18.48
N ASP A 88 5.57 0.33 -18.29
CA ASP A 88 5.46 1.80 -18.29
C ASP A 88 5.22 2.35 -16.86
N GLN A 89 5.26 3.67 -16.72
CA GLN A 89 5.00 4.38 -15.47
C GLN A 89 3.51 4.63 -15.20
N LYS A 90 2.60 3.92 -15.90
CA LYS A 90 1.17 4.14 -15.70
C LYS A 90 0.82 3.96 -14.22
N THR A 91 -0.07 4.84 -13.76
CA THR A 91 -0.30 5.11 -12.34
C THR A 91 -0.42 3.85 -11.52
N THR A 92 0.38 3.76 -10.46
CA THR A 92 0.24 2.76 -9.41
C THR A 92 -1.19 2.67 -8.93
N SER A 93 -1.64 1.43 -8.71
CA SER A 93 -2.90 1.19 -8.01
C SER A 93 -2.86 1.92 -6.66
N LYS A 94 -3.75 2.89 -6.51
CA LYS A 94 -3.98 3.64 -5.26
C LYS A 94 -4.89 2.90 -4.29
N ASN A 95 -5.09 1.60 -4.51
CA ASN A 95 -5.87 0.78 -3.59
C ASN A 95 -5.13 0.72 -2.23
N PRO A 96 -5.74 1.19 -1.13
CA PRO A 96 -5.10 1.19 0.20
C PRO A 96 -4.77 -0.22 0.71
N ARG A 97 -5.45 -1.24 0.18
CA ARG A 97 -5.18 -2.64 0.49
C ARG A 97 -3.98 -3.22 -0.26
N SER A 98 -3.42 -2.51 -1.23
CA SER A 98 -2.29 -3.01 -2.02
C SER A 98 -0.95 -2.57 -1.40
N THR A 99 -0.03 -3.53 -1.24
CA THR A 99 1.33 -3.32 -0.71
C THR A 99 2.37 -3.80 -1.71
N VAL A 100 3.65 -3.49 -1.47
CA VAL A 100 4.77 -4.03 -2.25
C VAL A 100 4.72 -5.56 -2.29
N ALA A 101 4.46 -6.22 -1.17
CA ALA A 101 4.40 -7.67 -1.09
C ALA A 101 3.22 -8.29 -1.86
N THR A 102 2.07 -7.62 -1.94
CA THR A 102 0.94 -8.13 -2.74
C THR A 102 1.16 -7.92 -4.23
N VAL A 103 1.71 -6.78 -4.65
CA VAL A 103 1.99 -6.50 -6.08
C VAL A 103 3.06 -7.46 -6.65
N THR A 104 3.96 -7.93 -5.79
CA THR A 104 5.05 -8.84 -6.16
C THR A 104 4.69 -10.31 -5.96
N GLU A 105 3.48 -10.60 -5.50
CA GLU A 105 3.00 -11.94 -5.10
C GLU A 105 3.83 -12.61 -3.97
N ILE A 106 4.85 -11.93 -3.43
CA ILE A 106 5.66 -12.43 -2.32
C ILE A 106 4.77 -12.71 -1.12
N TYR A 107 3.79 -11.85 -0.85
CA TYR A 107 2.86 -12.04 0.26
C TYR A 107 2.10 -13.36 0.16
N ASP A 108 1.73 -13.80 -1.04
CA ASP A 108 0.97 -15.04 -1.22
C ASP A 108 1.82 -16.29 -0.94
N TYR A 109 3.10 -16.27 -1.31
CA TYR A 109 4.03 -17.31 -0.90
C TYR A 109 4.32 -17.29 0.60
N ILE A 110 4.40 -16.11 1.23
CA ILE A 110 4.53 -16.00 2.68
C ILE A 110 3.30 -16.59 3.38
N ARG A 111 2.08 -16.26 2.91
CA ARG A 111 0.84 -16.84 3.42
C ARG A 111 0.83 -18.37 3.31
N LEU A 112 1.30 -18.89 2.18
CA LEU A 112 1.42 -20.33 1.97
C LEU A 112 2.45 -20.96 2.92
N LEU A 113 3.59 -20.30 3.14
CA LEU A 113 4.60 -20.75 4.11
C LEU A 113 4.02 -20.84 5.52
N TYR A 114 3.37 -19.78 6.00
CA TYR A 114 2.76 -19.74 7.34
C TYR A 114 1.62 -20.74 7.50
N ALA A 115 0.87 -21.04 6.44
CA ALA A 115 -0.16 -22.08 6.47
C ALA A 115 0.40 -23.50 6.54
N ARG A 116 1.61 -23.74 6.00
CA ARG A 116 2.18 -25.09 5.88
C ARG A 116 3.10 -25.48 7.02
N VAL A 117 3.89 -24.54 7.54
CA VAL A 117 4.90 -24.79 8.58
C VAL A 117 4.78 -23.83 9.77
N GLY A 118 3.70 -23.04 9.81
CA GLY A 118 3.45 -22.10 10.89
C GLY A 118 3.04 -22.81 12.17
N LYS A 119 3.67 -22.40 13.27
CA LYS A 119 3.37 -22.87 14.61
C LYS A 119 2.49 -21.85 15.33
N PRO A 120 1.23 -22.17 15.66
CA PRO A 120 0.35 -21.26 16.37
C PRO A 120 0.68 -21.23 17.87
N TYR A 121 0.67 -20.05 18.48
CA TYR A 121 0.89 -19.85 19.91
C TYR A 121 -0.29 -19.12 20.54
N CYS A 122 -0.65 -19.46 21.77
CA CYS A 122 -1.67 -18.72 22.49
C CYS A 122 -1.18 -17.29 22.81
N PRO A 123 -1.88 -16.22 22.38
CA PRO A 123 -1.47 -14.85 22.67
C PRO A 123 -1.47 -14.46 24.16
N ASN A 124 -2.14 -15.24 25.02
CA ASN A 124 -2.25 -14.97 26.45
C ASN A 124 -1.21 -15.74 27.28
N HIS A 125 -0.93 -17.00 26.90
CA HIS A 125 -0.09 -17.92 27.68
C HIS A 125 1.25 -18.24 27.01
N ASN A 126 1.42 -17.84 25.75
CA ASN A 126 2.62 -18.08 24.96
C ASN A 126 3.03 -19.56 24.86
N ILE A 127 2.05 -20.46 24.84
CA ILE A 127 2.23 -21.89 24.64
C ILE A 127 1.83 -22.27 23.21
N GLU A 128 2.52 -23.24 22.63
CA GLU A 128 2.22 -23.77 21.30
C GLU A 128 0.85 -24.47 21.29
N ILE A 129 0.06 -24.22 20.25
CA ILE A 129 -1.28 -24.79 20.08
C ILE A 129 -1.19 -25.95 19.09
N GLU A 130 -1.03 -27.16 19.63
CA GLU A 130 -1.02 -28.37 18.82
C GLU A 130 -2.45 -28.96 18.77
N SER A 131 -2.90 -29.36 17.59
CA SER A 131 -3.99 -30.33 17.47
C SER A 131 -3.36 -31.71 17.40
N GLN A 132 -3.82 -32.65 18.21
CA GLN A 132 -3.32 -34.02 18.18
C GLN A 132 -4.49 -34.97 17.93
N THR A 133 -4.26 -35.98 17.10
CA THR A 133 -5.22 -37.08 16.97
C THR A 133 -5.14 -37.98 18.20
N VAL A 134 -6.21 -38.72 18.49
CA VAL A 134 -6.22 -39.72 19.58
C VAL A 134 -5.00 -40.64 19.51
N GLN A 135 -4.63 -41.10 18.30
CA GLN A 135 -3.45 -41.94 18.10
C GLN A 135 -2.15 -41.24 18.51
N GLN A 136 -1.97 -39.97 18.16
CA GLN A 136 -0.77 -39.22 18.56
C GLN A 136 -0.72 -38.98 20.07
N MET A 137 -1.88 -38.76 20.71
CA MET A 137 -1.96 -38.65 22.17
C MET A 137 -1.56 -39.98 22.84
N VAL A 138 -2.07 -41.11 22.32
CA VAL A 138 -1.71 -42.47 22.75
C VAL A 138 -0.21 -42.68 22.61
N ASP A 139 0.36 -42.44 21.43
CA ASP A 139 1.78 -42.65 21.15
C ASP A 139 2.66 -41.84 22.12
N ARG A 140 2.30 -40.57 22.38
CA ARG A 140 3.04 -39.68 23.30
C ARG A 140 2.93 -40.10 24.77
N ILE A 141 1.81 -40.66 25.19
CA ILE A 141 1.66 -41.21 26.55
C ILE A 141 2.46 -42.52 26.68
N MET A 142 2.57 -43.30 25.60
CA MET A 142 3.35 -44.53 25.56
C MET A 142 4.88 -44.30 25.57
N GLU A 143 5.35 -43.07 25.32
CA GLU A 143 6.76 -42.68 25.51
C GLU A 143 7.17 -42.57 27.00
N LEU A 144 6.21 -42.52 27.93
CA LEU A 144 6.49 -42.49 29.37
C LEU A 144 7.12 -43.82 29.85
N GLU A 145 7.88 -43.76 30.94
CA GLU A 145 8.53 -44.96 31.48
C GLU A 145 7.52 -46.07 31.81
N ALA A 146 7.92 -47.32 31.55
CA ALA A 146 7.08 -48.47 31.84
C ALA A 146 6.73 -48.52 33.34
N ARG A 147 5.45 -48.78 33.63
CA ARG A 147 4.83 -48.77 34.97
C ARG A 147 4.53 -47.39 35.56
N THR A 148 4.68 -46.31 34.80
CA THR A 148 4.18 -44.98 35.20
C THR A 148 2.67 -45.03 35.42
N LYS A 149 2.19 -44.47 36.52
CA LYS A 149 0.75 -44.38 36.83
C LYS A 149 0.22 -43.04 36.34
N ILE A 150 -0.87 -43.06 35.60
CA ILE A 150 -1.49 -41.86 35.02
C ILE A 150 -2.98 -41.82 35.34
N GLN A 151 -3.55 -40.62 35.43
CA GLN A 151 -4.99 -40.39 35.48
C GLN A 151 -5.40 -39.56 34.27
N LEU A 152 -6.40 -40.03 33.53
CA LEU A 152 -6.97 -39.28 32.41
C LEU A 152 -8.11 -38.42 32.94
N LEU A 153 -8.00 -37.13 32.72
CA LEU A 153 -8.90 -36.12 33.23
C LEU A 153 -9.55 -35.38 32.08
N ALA A 154 -10.87 -35.24 32.13
CA ALA A 154 -11.64 -34.44 31.20
C ALA A 154 -11.92 -33.06 31.83
N PRO A 155 -11.26 -31.98 31.38
CA PRO A 155 -11.43 -30.64 31.93
C PRO A 155 -12.76 -30.02 31.48
N VAL A 156 -13.84 -30.30 32.22
CA VAL A 156 -15.20 -29.80 31.91
C VAL A 156 -15.35 -28.32 32.21
N ILE A 157 -14.60 -27.78 33.18
CA ILE A 157 -14.52 -26.35 33.46
C ILE A 157 -13.08 -25.93 33.72
N ALA A 158 -12.59 -24.94 32.98
CA ALA A 158 -11.28 -24.33 33.20
C ALA A 158 -11.45 -22.85 33.61
N HIS A 159 -11.05 -22.51 34.84
CA HIS A 159 -10.97 -21.13 35.35
C HIS A 159 -12.25 -20.27 35.15
N ARG A 160 -13.44 -20.81 35.41
CA ARG A 160 -14.71 -20.05 35.32
C ARG A 160 -15.34 -19.83 36.69
N LYS A 161 -15.94 -18.65 36.89
CA LYS A 161 -16.73 -18.33 38.08
C LYS A 161 -18.06 -19.07 38.11
N GLY A 162 -18.45 -19.54 39.29
CA GLY A 162 -19.75 -20.17 39.52
C GLY A 162 -19.67 -21.31 40.52
N SER A 163 -20.81 -21.65 41.13
CA SER A 163 -20.88 -22.80 42.05
C SER A 163 -20.94 -24.15 41.32
N HIS A 164 -21.26 -24.15 40.01
CA HIS A 164 -21.28 -25.32 39.12
C HIS A 164 -22.05 -26.56 39.62
N GLU A 165 -22.95 -26.40 40.60
CA GLU A 165 -23.70 -27.49 41.26
C GLU A 165 -24.45 -28.39 40.26
N LYS A 166 -25.16 -27.80 39.29
CA LYS A 166 -25.89 -28.56 38.26
C LYS A 166 -24.97 -29.44 37.41
N LEU A 167 -23.78 -28.93 37.08
CA LEU A 167 -22.80 -29.65 36.28
C LEU A 167 -22.25 -30.85 37.08
N ILE A 168 -21.96 -30.66 38.36
CA ILE A 168 -21.51 -31.73 39.26
C ILE A 168 -22.59 -32.81 39.42
N GLU A 169 -23.86 -32.43 39.61
CA GLU A 169 -24.99 -33.38 39.66
C GLU A 169 -25.13 -34.18 38.36
N ASP A 170 -25.01 -33.52 37.21
CA ASP A 170 -25.14 -34.18 35.91
C ASP A 170 -23.97 -35.12 35.61
N ILE A 171 -22.76 -34.78 36.07
CA ILE A 171 -21.59 -35.69 36.02
C ILE A 171 -21.83 -36.93 36.90
N GLY A 172 -22.40 -36.75 38.10
CA GLY A 172 -22.78 -37.86 38.97
C GLY A 172 -23.85 -38.78 38.35
N LYS A 173 -24.87 -38.20 37.70
CA LYS A 173 -25.90 -38.99 36.97
C LYS A 173 -25.32 -39.79 35.80
N LYS A 174 -24.25 -39.30 35.17
CA LYS A 174 -23.51 -40.02 34.10
C LYS A 174 -22.63 -41.15 34.65
N GLY A 175 -22.54 -41.33 35.97
CA GLY A 175 -21.86 -42.46 36.61
C GLY A 175 -20.39 -42.21 36.98
N TYR A 176 -19.89 -40.98 36.85
CA TYR A 176 -18.54 -40.64 37.30
C TYR A 176 -18.50 -40.47 38.81
N VAL A 177 -17.42 -40.94 39.45
CA VAL A 177 -17.29 -41.00 40.91
C VAL A 177 -16.30 -39.97 41.45
N ARG A 178 -15.31 -39.53 40.66
CA ARG A 178 -14.22 -38.66 41.13
C ARG A 178 -14.05 -37.43 40.25
N LEU A 179 -13.79 -36.30 40.91
CA LEU A 179 -13.46 -35.02 40.29
C LEU A 179 -12.15 -34.50 40.87
N ARG A 180 -11.36 -33.81 40.07
CA ARG A 180 -10.28 -32.93 40.52
C ARG A 180 -10.81 -31.50 40.47
N ILE A 181 -10.97 -30.87 41.63
CA ILE A 181 -11.48 -29.50 41.77
C ILE A 181 -10.39 -28.65 42.39
N ASP A 182 -9.95 -27.60 41.67
CA ASP A 182 -8.89 -26.68 42.10
C ASP A 182 -7.59 -27.40 42.55
N GLY A 183 -7.31 -28.57 41.96
CA GLY A 183 -6.13 -29.39 42.25
C GLY A 183 -6.35 -30.50 43.29
N GLU A 184 -7.49 -30.53 43.99
CA GLU A 184 -7.81 -31.58 44.96
C GLU A 184 -8.78 -32.62 44.39
N ILE A 185 -8.49 -33.91 44.59
CA ILE A 185 -9.35 -35.01 44.15
C ILE A 185 -10.42 -35.27 45.21
N VAL A 186 -11.68 -35.13 44.83
CA VAL A 186 -12.86 -35.34 45.68
C VAL A 186 -13.82 -36.35 45.07
N ASP A 187 -14.61 -37.01 45.91
CA ASP A 187 -15.74 -37.84 45.46
C ASP A 187 -16.88 -36.91 45.00
N VAL A 188 -17.56 -37.25 43.90
CA VAL A 188 -18.68 -36.47 43.35
C VAL A 188 -19.79 -36.24 44.39
N ASN A 189 -19.97 -37.16 45.35
CA ASN A 189 -20.98 -37.03 46.40
C ASN A 189 -20.54 -36.14 47.57
N ASP A 190 -19.24 -35.90 47.71
CA ASP A 190 -18.63 -35.16 48.83
C ASP A 190 -18.03 -33.81 48.39
N VAL A 191 -18.50 -33.25 47.26
CA VAL A 191 -17.98 -31.99 46.72
C VAL A 191 -18.37 -30.81 47.64
N PRO A 192 -17.40 -30.02 48.14
CA PRO A 192 -17.70 -28.83 48.92
C PRO A 192 -18.38 -27.75 48.07
N THR A 193 -19.25 -26.95 48.68
CA THR A 193 -19.99 -25.89 47.97
C THR A 193 -19.02 -24.83 47.44
N LEU A 194 -18.94 -24.70 46.10
CA LEU A 194 -18.02 -23.79 45.43
C LEU A 194 -18.51 -22.33 45.47
N ASP A 195 -17.58 -21.38 45.62
CA ASP A 195 -17.88 -19.96 45.75
C ASP A 195 -18.22 -19.35 44.37
N LYS A 196 -19.44 -18.81 44.24
CA LYS A 196 -19.92 -18.21 42.99
C LYS A 196 -19.05 -17.06 42.46
N ASN A 197 -18.26 -16.41 43.32
CA ASN A 197 -17.44 -15.26 42.95
C ASN A 197 -15.98 -15.60 42.63
N LYS A 198 -15.55 -16.84 42.86
CA LYS A 198 -14.18 -17.32 42.59
C LYS A 198 -14.13 -18.14 41.31
N ASN A 199 -12.97 -18.12 40.65
CA ASN A 199 -12.73 -18.98 39.50
C ASN A 199 -12.44 -20.39 40.01
N HIS A 200 -13.12 -21.38 39.42
CA HIS A 200 -12.90 -22.79 39.72
C HIS A 200 -12.45 -23.55 38.47
N THR A 201 -11.65 -24.58 38.66
CA THR A 201 -11.27 -25.57 37.64
C THR A 201 -11.78 -26.94 38.07
N ILE A 202 -12.59 -27.59 37.23
CA ILE A 202 -13.22 -28.88 37.50
C ILE A 202 -12.84 -29.83 36.37
N GLU A 203 -12.22 -30.94 36.72
CA GLU A 203 -11.76 -31.97 35.80
C GLU A 203 -12.32 -33.32 36.26
N VAL A 204 -12.97 -34.06 35.36
CA VAL A 204 -13.56 -35.37 35.68
C VAL A 204 -12.51 -36.45 35.52
N VAL A 205 -12.35 -37.33 36.51
CA VAL A 205 -11.44 -38.47 36.39
C VAL A 205 -12.12 -39.57 35.56
N VAL A 206 -11.64 -39.79 34.33
CA VAL A 206 -12.23 -40.73 33.37
C VAL A 206 -11.69 -42.14 33.56
N ASP A 207 -10.36 -42.31 33.57
CA ASP A 207 -9.73 -43.60 33.87
C ASP A 207 -8.40 -43.41 34.62
N ARG A 208 -7.95 -44.47 35.29
CA ARG A 208 -6.65 -44.55 35.98
C ARG A 208 -5.90 -45.74 35.43
N LEU A 209 -4.78 -45.46 34.76
CA LEU A 209 -4.05 -46.43 33.97
C LEU A 209 -2.61 -46.55 34.46
N VAL A 210 -1.98 -47.67 34.10
CA VAL A 210 -0.56 -47.92 34.31
C VAL A 210 0.05 -48.19 32.96
N VAL A 211 1.01 -47.36 32.53
CA VAL A 211 1.67 -47.47 31.22
C VAL A 211 2.39 -48.81 31.15
N LYS A 212 2.01 -49.65 30.17
CA LYS A 212 2.59 -50.96 29.89
C LYS A 212 2.29 -51.34 28.44
N ASP A 213 3.12 -52.18 27.85
CA ASP A 213 2.88 -52.70 26.51
C ASP A 213 1.51 -53.41 26.42
N GLY A 214 0.74 -53.12 25.37
CA GLY A 214 -0.59 -53.71 25.13
C GLY A 214 -1.76 -52.96 25.79
N ILE A 215 -1.55 -51.77 26.36
CA ILE A 215 -2.63 -50.93 26.94
C ILE A 215 -3.23 -49.93 25.94
N GLU A 216 -2.70 -49.85 24.72
CA GLU A 216 -2.96 -48.80 23.74
C GLU A 216 -4.45 -48.70 23.38
N THR A 217 -5.14 -49.84 23.22
CA THR A 217 -6.58 -49.86 22.89
C THR A 217 -7.44 -49.25 24.00
N ARG A 218 -7.16 -49.62 25.27
CA ARG A 218 -7.89 -49.08 26.42
C ARG A 218 -7.57 -47.60 26.64
N LEU A 219 -6.32 -47.23 26.40
CA LEU A 219 -5.87 -45.84 26.48
C LEU A 219 -6.62 -44.99 25.44
N ALA A 220 -6.72 -45.45 24.19
CA ALA A 220 -7.47 -44.79 23.13
C ALA A 220 -8.96 -44.60 23.48
N ASP A 221 -9.65 -45.66 23.91
CA ASP A 221 -11.08 -45.58 24.31
C ASP A 221 -11.31 -44.57 25.44
N SER A 222 -10.39 -44.53 26.40
CA SER A 222 -10.48 -43.63 27.55
C SER A 222 -10.17 -42.18 27.17
N ILE A 223 -9.26 -41.96 26.22
CA ILE A 223 -8.96 -40.64 25.64
C ILE A 223 -10.17 -40.14 24.85
N GLU A 224 -10.79 -40.96 23.98
CA GLU A 224 -12.02 -40.60 23.27
C GLU A 224 -13.13 -40.19 24.23
N THR A 225 -13.34 -40.97 25.29
CA THR A 225 -14.33 -40.66 26.32
C THR A 225 -14.04 -39.32 27.02
N ALA A 226 -12.77 -39.02 27.31
CA ALA A 226 -12.37 -37.77 27.95
C ALA A 226 -12.52 -36.55 27.02
N LEU A 227 -12.19 -36.71 25.74
CA LEU A 227 -12.36 -35.68 24.72
C LEU A 227 -13.85 -35.39 24.49
N GLU A 228 -14.70 -36.41 24.36
CA GLU A 228 -16.16 -36.22 24.22
C GLU A 228 -16.77 -35.50 25.42
N LEU A 229 -16.30 -35.79 26.64
CA LEU A 229 -16.84 -35.19 27.85
C LEU A 229 -16.46 -33.71 28.03
N SER A 230 -15.35 -33.28 27.45
CA SER A 230 -14.74 -31.94 27.65
C SER A 230 -14.69 -31.09 26.38
N GLU A 231 -15.41 -31.49 25.33
CA GLU A 231 -15.43 -30.81 24.01
C GLU A 231 -14.03 -30.74 23.37
N GLY A 232 -13.26 -31.83 23.45
CA GLY A 232 -11.99 -32.01 22.74
C GLY A 232 -10.74 -31.62 23.53
N GLN A 233 -10.77 -31.72 24.87
CA GLN A 233 -9.61 -31.49 25.73
C GLN A 233 -9.28 -32.70 26.62
N LEU A 234 -8.02 -32.84 26.99
CA LEU A 234 -7.59 -33.92 27.87
C LEU A 234 -6.43 -33.42 28.73
N THR A 235 -6.52 -33.65 30.03
CA THR A 235 -5.38 -33.50 30.94
C THR A 235 -4.98 -34.89 31.41
N VAL A 236 -3.71 -35.24 31.30
CA VAL A 236 -3.13 -36.48 31.82
C VAL A 236 -2.28 -36.14 33.02
N ASP A 237 -2.78 -36.49 34.20
CA ASP A 237 -2.10 -36.34 35.46
C ASP A 237 -1.13 -37.51 35.64
N VAL A 238 0.17 -37.21 35.54
CA VAL A 238 1.24 -38.18 35.76
C VAL A 238 1.58 -38.17 37.25
N ILE A 239 1.36 -39.29 37.95
CA ILE A 239 1.62 -39.37 39.39
C ILE A 239 3.11 -39.13 39.64
N ASP A 240 3.42 -38.14 40.49
CA ASP A 240 4.77 -37.64 40.80
C ASP A 240 5.49 -36.92 39.64
N GLY A 241 4.76 -36.48 38.61
CA GLY A 241 5.26 -35.74 37.45
C GLY A 241 4.49 -34.44 37.16
N GLU A 242 4.70 -33.88 35.97
CA GLU A 242 3.91 -32.73 35.46
C GLU A 242 2.72 -33.21 34.63
N ASP A 243 1.61 -32.47 34.70
CA ASP A 243 0.41 -32.71 33.87
C ASP A 243 0.75 -32.55 32.37
N LEU A 244 0.39 -33.53 31.56
CA LEU A 244 0.39 -33.41 30.09
C LEU A 244 -0.99 -32.95 29.64
N LYS A 245 -1.07 -31.95 28.77
CA LYS A 245 -2.35 -31.44 28.23
C LYS A 245 -2.43 -31.66 26.74
N PHE A 246 -3.60 -32.11 26.29
CA PHE A 246 -3.89 -32.46 24.91
C PHE A 246 -5.18 -31.77 24.46
N SER A 247 -5.27 -31.47 23.17
CA SER A 247 -6.51 -31.02 22.55
C SER A 247 -6.67 -31.62 21.15
N GLU A 248 -7.89 -32.04 20.84
CA GLU A 248 -8.29 -32.52 19.52
C GLU A 248 -8.44 -31.36 18.52
N SER A 249 -8.74 -30.16 19.03
CA SER A 249 -8.82 -28.93 18.23
C SER A 249 -7.54 -28.10 18.39
N HIS A 250 -7.24 -27.23 17.43
CA HIS A 250 -6.19 -26.21 17.60
C HIS A 250 -6.63 -25.16 18.63
N ALA A 251 -6.69 -25.54 19.90
CA ALA A 251 -7.10 -24.69 21.02
C ALA A 251 -6.09 -24.70 22.16
N CYS A 252 -5.95 -23.55 22.82
CA CYS A 252 -5.13 -23.40 24.00
C CYS A 252 -5.75 -24.17 25.18
N PRO A 253 -5.00 -25.07 25.85
CA PRO A 253 -5.52 -25.87 26.96
C PRO A 253 -5.73 -25.07 28.27
N ILE A 254 -5.41 -23.78 28.31
CA ILE A 254 -5.54 -22.94 29.51
C ILE A 254 -6.74 -22.01 29.42
N CYS A 255 -6.93 -21.32 28.29
CA CYS A 255 -8.02 -20.34 28.13
C CYS A 255 -8.98 -20.60 26.98
N GLY A 256 -8.84 -21.73 26.27
CA GLY A 256 -9.73 -22.08 25.16
C GLY A 256 -9.60 -21.18 23.93
N PHE A 257 -8.52 -20.39 23.81
CA PHE A 257 -8.24 -19.64 22.59
C PHE A 257 -7.99 -20.62 21.44
N SER A 258 -8.83 -20.60 20.40
CA SER A 258 -8.75 -21.51 19.26
C SER A 258 -8.37 -20.77 17.99
N ILE A 259 -7.55 -21.43 17.16
CA ILE A 259 -7.05 -20.86 15.91
C ILE A 259 -7.63 -21.50 14.64
N GLY A 260 -8.53 -22.48 14.77
CA GLY A 260 -9.10 -23.18 13.60
C GLY A 260 -8.02 -23.82 12.71
N GLU A 261 -8.36 -24.09 11.45
CA GLU A 261 -7.39 -24.61 10.48
C GLU A 261 -6.47 -23.53 9.91
N LEU A 262 -5.17 -23.83 9.83
CA LEU A 262 -4.17 -22.95 9.26
C LEU A 262 -4.22 -22.97 7.73
N GLU A 263 -5.15 -22.21 7.17
CA GLU A 263 -5.26 -22.03 5.72
C GLU A 263 -4.61 -20.72 5.23
N PRO A 264 -4.10 -20.65 3.99
CA PRO A 264 -3.51 -19.42 3.45
C PRO A 264 -4.44 -18.19 3.49
N ARG A 265 -5.77 -18.37 3.46
CA ARG A 265 -6.74 -17.27 3.55
C ARG A 265 -6.76 -16.59 4.92
N MET A 266 -6.40 -17.31 5.99
CA MET A 266 -6.28 -16.77 7.34
C MET A 266 -5.19 -15.70 7.44
N PHE A 267 -4.17 -15.79 6.60
CA PHE A 267 -3.08 -14.81 6.54
C PHE A 267 -3.34 -13.69 5.53
N SER A 268 -4.55 -13.60 4.97
CA SER A 268 -4.92 -12.54 4.02
C SER A 268 -5.72 -11.44 4.70
N PHE A 269 -5.19 -10.21 4.70
CA PHE A 269 -5.96 -9.04 5.12
C PHE A 269 -7.00 -8.60 4.08
N ASN A 270 -7.04 -9.22 2.90
CA ASN A 270 -8.11 -9.02 1.91
C ASN A 270 -9.29 -9.98 2.10
N SER A 271 -9.17 -10.92 3.06
CA SER A 271 -10.19 -11.89 3.39
C SER A 271 -10.74 -11.61 4.78
N PRO A 272 -12.07 -11.69 5.01
CA PRO A 272 -12.65 -11.47 6.33
C PRO A 272 -12.13 -12.47 7.39
N PHE A 273 -11.63 -13.64 6.97
CA PHE A 273 -11.05 -14.65 7.86
C PHE A 273 -9.73 -14.21 8.51
N GLY A 274 -8.93 -13.42 7.79
CA GLY A 274 -7.61 -12.97 8.24
C GLY A 274 -7.53 -11.49 8.57
N ALA A 275 -8.49 -10.69 8.11
CA ALA A 275 -8.49 -9.25 8.30
C ALA A 275 -8.71 -8.86 9.77
N CYS A 276 -8.03 -7.80 10.20
CA CYS A 276 -8.32 -7.18 11.48
C CYS A 276 -9.79 -6.69 11.49
N PRO A 277 -10.63 -7.12 12.45
CA PRO A 277 -12.05 -6.78 12.46
C PRO A 277 -12.30 -5.28 12.68
N THR A 278 -11.34 -4.60 13.32
CA THR A 278 -11.48 -3.18 13.68
C THR A 278 -11.26 -2.24 12.49
N CYS A 279 -10.39 -2.61 11.53
CA CYS A 279 -10.05 -1.79 10.36
C CYS A 279 -10.34 -2.48 9.02
N ASP A 280 -10.98 -3.65 9.03
CA ASP A 280 -11.30 -4.45 7.85
C ASP A 280 -10.10 -4.64 6.91
N GLY A 281 -8.95 -5.00 7.51
CA GLY A 281 -7.72 -5.28 6.77
C GLY A 281 -6.98 -4.07 6.21
N LEU A 282 -7.43 -2.83 6.47
CA LEU A 282 -6.75 -1.62 6.00
C LEU A 282 -5.45 -1.33 6.77
N GLY A 283 -5.38 -1.76 8.04
CA GLY A 283 -4.26 -1.47 8.94
C GLY A 283 -4.22 -0.02 9.46
N GLN A 284 -5.01 0.86 8.88
CA GLN A 284 -5.11 2.26 9.27
C GLN A 284 -6.56 2.65 9.50
N LYS A 285 -6.76 3.68 10.31
CA LYS A 285 -8.05 4.35 10.47
C LYS A 285 -7.90 5.83 10.18
N LEU A 286 -8.86 6.34 9.44
CA LEU A 286 -9.00 7.78 9.27
C LEU A 286 -9.53 8.35 10.60
N THR A 287 -8.70 9.16 11.26
CA THR A 287 -8.98 9.75 12.57
C THR A 287 -8.75 11.26 12.51
N VAL A 288 -9.42 12.02 13.37
CA VAL A 288 -9.26 13.48 13.37
C VAL A 288 -7.88 13.85 13.92
N ASP A 289 -7.13 14.66 13.18
CA ASP A 289 -5.81 15.13 13.59
C ASP A 289 -5.91 16.52 14.22
N VAL A 290 -5.52 16.65 15.48
CA VAL A 290 -5.57 17.92 16.21
C VAL A 290 -4.69 18.99 15.55
N ASP A 291 -3.58 18.61 14.91
CA ASP A 291 -2.72 19.58 14.21
C ASP A 291 -3.36 20.10 12.91
N LEU A 292 -4.30 19.36 12.31
CA LEU A 292 -5.10 19.84 11.18
C LEU A 292 -6.30 20.68 11.65
N VAL A 293 -6.83 20.40 12.84
CA VAL A 293 -7.91 21.19 13.45
C VAL A 293 -7.40 22.53 13.96
N VAL A 294 -6.17 22.56 14.49
CA VAL A 294 -5.49 23.75 15.00
C VAL A 294 -4.09 23.87 14.37
N PRO A 295 -3.98 24.31 13.10
CA PRO A 295 -2.71 24.39 12.38
C PRO A 295 -1.73 25.39 13.00
N ASP A 296 -2.26 26.51 13.51
CA ASP A 296 -1.48 27.57 14.14
C ASP A 296 -1.90 27.72 15.60
N LYS A 297 -1.07 27.16 16.49
CA LYS A 297 -1.31 27.16 17.94
C LYS A 297 -1.00 28.52 18.58
N ASP A 298 -0.38 29.44 17.86
CA ASP A 298 -0.08 30.79 18.35
C ASP A 298 -1.24 31.77 18.12
N LYS A 299 -2.22 31.41 17.27
CA LYS A 299 -3.48 32.14 17.13
C LYS A 299 -4.38 32.03 18.35
N THR A 300 -5.14 33.09 18.59
CA THR A 300 -6.23 33.13 19.56
C THR A 300 -7.49 32.45 19.00
N LEU A 301 -8.46 32.13 19.87
CA LEU A 301 -9.73 31.55 19.42
C LEU A 301 -10.53 32.56 18.56
N ASN A 302 -10.41 33.87 18.85
CA ASN A 302 -11.05 34.94 18.08
C ASN A 302 -10.44 35.12 16.68
N GLU A 303 -9.15 34.85 16.51
CA GLU A 303 -8.48 34.84 15.20
C GLU A 303 -8.73 33.55 14.40
N GLY A 304 -9.55 32.64 14.92
CA GLY A 304 -9.89 31.39 14.25
C GLY A 304 -8.84 30.30 14.39
N ALA A 305 -8.28 30.10 15.60
CA ALA A 305 -7.36 28.99 15.86
C ALA A 305 -7.97 27.60 15.53
N ILE A 306 -9.29 27.42 15.72
CA ILE A 306 -10.00 26.18 15.37
C ILE A 306 -10.56 26.30 13.95
N GLU A 307 -9.80 25.81 12.97
CA GLU A 307 -10.07 26.02 11.55
C GLU A 307 -11.45 25.49 11.07
N PRO A 308 -11.90 24.28 11.48
CA PRO A 308 -13.18 23.73 11.02
C PRO A 308 -14.41 24.58 11.36
N TRP A 309 -14.28 25.46 12.37
CA TRP A 309 -15.38 26.25 12.94
C TRP A 309 -15.30 27.74 12.58
N ILE A 310 -14.40 28.11 11.66
CA ILE A 310 -14.38 29.44 11.07
C ILE A 310 -15.68 29.65 10.25
N PRO A 311 -16.37 30.78 10.42
CA PRO A 311 -17.65 31.02 9.74
C PRO A 311 -17.47 31.08 8.23
N THR A 312 -18.19 30.21 7.51
CA THR A 312 -18.27 30.21 6.04
C THR A 312 -19.62 30.71 5.55
N SER A 313 -20.71 30.30 6.21
CA SER A 313 -22.08 30.73 5.85
C SER A 313 -23.09 30.71 7.00
N SER A 314 -22.66 30.34 8.22
CA SER A 314 -23.52 30.24 9.41
C SER A 314 -22.70 30.52 10.66
N ASP A 315 -23.30 31.27 11.59
CA ASP A 315 -22.69 31.65 12.87
C ASP A 315 -22.90 30.61 13.98
N PHE A 316 -23.43 29.42 13.64
CA PHE A 316 -23.74 28.38 14.62
C PHE A 316 -22.52 27.97 15.46
N TYR A 317 -21.43 27.55 14.82
CA TYR A 317 -20.22 27.07 15.52
C TYR A 317 -19.44 28.19 16.24
N PRO A 318 -19.23 29.38 15.65
CA PRO A 318 -18.64 30.50 16.37
C PRO A 318 -19.41 30.89 17.63
N THR A 319 -20.75 30.92 17.56
CA THR A 319 -21.58 31.28 18.71
C THR A 319 -21.56 30.20 19.79
N LEU A 320 -21.59 28.92 19.39
CA LEU A 320 -21.40 27.81 20.31
C LEU A 320 -20.04 27.88 21.02
N LEU A 321 -18.95 28.09 20.27
CA LEU A 321 -17.60 28.20 20.81
C LEU A 321 -17.49 29.33 21.84
N LYS A 322 -18.04 30.51 21.52
CA LYS A 322 -18.08 31.65 22.44
C LYS A 322 -18.81 31.29 23.73
N ARG A 323 -19.97 30.64 23.64
CA ARG A 323 -20.75 30.23 24.81
C ARG A 323 -20.03 29.20 25.67
N VAL A 324 -19.36 28.23 25.05
CA VAL A 324 -18.52 27.25 25.76
C VAL A 324 -17.41 27.96 26.53
N CYS A 325 -16.75 28.93 25.90
CA CYS A 325 -15.68 29.69 26.54
C CYS A 325 -16.18 30.49 27.75
N GLU A 326 -17.37 31.09 27.68
CA GLU A 326 -18.01 31.78 28.81
C GLU A 326 -18.28 30.83 29.98
N VAL A 327 -18.90 29.67 29.71
CA VAL A 327 -19.29 28.68 30.73
C VAL A 327 -18.07 28.11 31.45
N TYR A 328 -17.01 27.83 30.70
CA TYR A 328 -15.77 27.23 31.22
C TYR A 328 -14.68 28.25 31.58
N LYS A 329 -14.99 29.55 31.51
CA LYS A 329 -14.05 30.66 31.80
C LYS A 329 -12.75 30.55 31.00
N ILE A 330 -12.86 30.23 29.71
CA ILE A 330 -11.74 30.17 28.76
C ILE A 330 -11.60 31.53 28.10
N ASN A 331 -10.42 32.14 28.19
CA ASN A 331 -10.14 33.42 27.56
C ASN A 331 -9.89 33.21 26.05
N MET A 332 -10.76 33.79 25.21
CA MET A 332 -10.69 33.67 23.75
C MET A 332 -9.56 34.47 23.10
N ASP A 333 -9.03 35.49 23.78
CA ASP A 333 -7.91 36.34 23.32
C ASP A 333 -6.55 35.75 23.71
N LYS A 334 -6.53 34.59 24.37
CA LYS A 334 -5.31 33.88 24.71
C LYS A 334 -4.92 32.95 23.55
N PRO A 335 -3.65 32.95 23.11
CA PRO A 335 -3.15 31.98 22.14
C PRO A 335 -3.45 30.54 22.57
N PHE A 336 -3.85 29.68 21.63
CA PHE A 336 -4.27 28.30 21.91
C PHE A 336 -3.21 27.51 22.68
N LYS A 337 -1.93 27.67 22.33
CA LYS A 337 -0.78 27.04 23.01
C LYS A 337 -0.66 27.44 24.49
N LYS A 338 -1.11 28.65 24.85
CA LYS A 338 -1.06 29.17 26.22
C LYS A 338 -2.29 28.79 27.06
N LEU A 339 -3.32 28.16 26.49
CA LEU A 339 -4.43 27.58 27.26
C LEU A 339 -3.91 26.42 28.14
N THR A 340 -4.59 26.14 29.26
CA THR A 340 -4.24 24.96 30.06
C THR A 340 -4.67 23.68 29.35
N GLU A 341 -4.07 22.54 29.70
CA GLU A 341 -4.40 21.24 29.10
C GLU A 341 -5.89 20.92 29.24
N ARG A 342 -6.43 21.05 30.46
CA ARG A 342 -7.87 20.91 30.71
C ARG A 342 -8.75 21.82 29.83
N GLN A 343 -8.33 23.06 29.57
CA GLN A 343 -9.10 23.96 28.70
C GLN A 343 -9.07 23.50 27.24
N ARG A 344 -7.93 22.99 26.77
CA ARG A 344 -7.82 22.40 25.43
C ARG A 344 -8.66 21.13 25.30
N ASP A 345 -8.63 20.26 26.29
CA ASP A 345 -9.39 19.01 26.29
C ASP A 345 -10.89 19.28 26.24
N ILE A 346 -11.38 20.23 27.04
CA ILE A 346 -12.79 20.63 27.00
C ILE A 346 -13.18 21.08 25.60
N LEU A 347 -12.37 21.92 24.94
CA LEU A 347 -12.65 22.40 23.58
C LEU A 347 -12.61 21.28 22.53
N LEU A 348 -11.61 20.41 22.59
CA LEU A 348 -11.37 19.38 21.58
C LEU A 348 -12.28 18.16 21.76
N TYR A 349 -12.42 17.64 22.98
CA TYR A 349 -13.07 16.36 23.27
C TYR A 349 -14.39 16.51 24.03
N GLY A 350 -14.73 17.74 24.42
CA GLY A 350 -15.94 18.01 25.16
C GLY A 350 -15.78 17.72 26.65
N SER A 351 -16.82 18.05 27.40
CA SER A 351 -16.87 17.94 28.85
C SER A 351 -17.85 16.88 29.35
N GLY A 352 -18.61 16.24 28.45
CA GLY A 352 -19.58 15.17 28.73
C GLY A 352 -20.86 15.56 29.50
N ASP A 353 -20.76 16.52 30.43
CA ASP A 353 -21.70 16.55 31.57
C ASP A 353 -22.59 17.80 31.66
N LYS A 354 -22.30 18.87 30.89
CA LYS A 354 -23.03 20.15 30.96
C LYS A 354 -23.73 20.50 29.66
N GLU A 355 -25.03 20.78 29.78
CA GLU A 355 -25.82 21.37 28.72
C GLU A 355 -25.46 22.84 28.52
N ILE A 356 -25.25 23.23 27.27
CA ILE A 356 -24.94 24.59 26.88
C ILE A 356 -26.10 25.14 26.06
N GLU A 357 -26.72 26.18 26.58
CA GLU A 357 -27.75 26.94 25.90
C GLU A 357 -27.14 28.16 25.19
N PHE A 358 -27.41 28.29 23.89
CA PHE A 358 -26.94 29.39 23.05
C PHE A 358 -27.98 29.78 21.99
N THR A 359 -27.93 31.05 21.58
CA THR A 359 -28.81 31.62 20.55
C THR A 359 -27.98 31.96 19.32
N PHE A 360 -28.36 31.48 18.14
CA PHE A 360 -27.65 31.75 16.89
C PHE A 360 -28.59 32.29 15.82
N THR A 361 -28.04 33.06 14.88
CA THR A 361 -28.77 33.62 13.75
C THR A 361 -28.80 32.61 12.59
N GLN A 362 -29.98 32.32 12.09
CA GLN A 362 -30.16 31.49 10.91
C GLN A 362 -29.86 32.27 9.63
N ARG A 363 -29.50 31.54 8.57
CA ARG A 363 -29.18 32.12 7.26
C ARG A 363 -30.32 32.94 6.63
N GLN A 364 -31.57 32.72 7.07
CA GLN A 364 -32.78 33.44 6.61
C GLN A 364 -33.18 34.63 7.50
N GLY A 365 -32.35 35.02 8.48
CA GLY A 365 -32.56 36.25 9.26
C GLY A 365 -33.35 36.11 10.58
N GLY A 366 -33.64 34.89 11.04
CA GLY A 366 -34.27 34.63 12.34
C GLY A 366 -33.31 34.07 13.39
N THR A 367 -33.49 34.42 14.68
CA THR A 367 -32.71 33.86 15.80
C THR A 367 -33.35 32.58 16.34
N ARG A 368 -32.55 31.55 16.60
CA ARG A 368 -33.02 30.31 17.22
C ARG A 368 -32.20 29.97 18.46
N LYS A 369 -32.88 29.59 19.54
CA LYS A 369 -32.28 29.08 20.77
C LYS A 369 -32.11 27.57 20.68
N ARG A 370 -30.98 27.04 21.16
CA ARG A 370 -30.71 25.60 21.23
C ARG A 370 -29.96 25.27 22.51
N THR A 371 -30.33 24.15 23.11
CA THR A 371 -29.65 23.56 24.25
C THR A 371 -29.07 22.23 23.81
N MET A 372 -27.77 22.01 24.05
CA MET A 372 -27.11 20.74 23.75
C MET A 372 -25.88 20.52 24.61
N VAL A 373 -25.53 19.26 24.82
CA VAL A 373 -24.25 18.89 25.45
C VAL A 373 -23.12 19.19 24.47
N PHE A 374 -22.05 19.79 24.97
CA PHE A 374 -20.88 20.08 24.15
C PHE A 374 -20.05 18.81 23.93
N GLU A 375 -20.19 18.21 22.76
CA GLU A 375 -19.48 17.00 22.35
C GLU A 375 -17.98 17.23 22.04
N GLY A 376 -17.54 18.49 21.90
CA GLY A 376 -16.17 18.81 21.48
C GLY A 376 -15.98 18.86 19.97
N VAL A 377 -14.91 19.52 19.52
CA VAL A 377 -14.60 19.70 18.09
C VAL A 377 -14.23 18.39 17.41
N VAL A 378 -13.41 17.55 18.05
CA VAL A 378 -12.91 16.29 17.48
C VAL A 378 -14.05 15.27 17.31
N PRO A 379 -14.88 14.99 18.34
CA PRO A 379 -16.06 14.15 18.15
C PRO A 379 -17.05 14.72 17.13
N ASN A 380 -17.23 16.04 17.08
CA ASN A 380 -18.09 16.67 16.06
C ASN A 380 -17.65 16.36 14.63
N ILE A 381 -16.35 16.48 14.33
CA ILE A 381 -15.81 16.20 13.00
C ILE A 381 -15.94 14.71 12.67
N SER A 382 -15.52 13.84 13.59
CA SER A 382 -15.59 12.40 13.41
C SER A 382 -17.03 11.93 13.14
N ARG A 383 -17.98 12.40 13.94
CA ARG A 383 -19.39 12.08 13.80
C ARG A 383 -19.96 12.59 12.46
N ARG A 384 -19.66 13.85 12.09
CA ARG A 384 -20.11 14.42 10.80
C ARG A 384 -19.51 13.69 9.59
N PHE A 385 -18.30 13.13 9.72
CA PHE A 385 -17.72 12.31 8.66
C PHE A 385 -18.44 10.96 8.51
N HIS A 386 -18.67 10.25 9.61
CA HIS A 386 -19.24 8.90 9.58
C HIS A 386 -20.77 8.89 9.36
N GLU A 387 -21.51 9.80 9.99
CA GLU A 387 -22.98 9.80 9.99
C GLU A 387 -23.60 10.63 8.85
N SER A 388 -22.86 11.58 8.26
CA SER A 388 -23.45 12.44 7.25
C SER A 388 -23.74 11.67 5.95
N PRO A 389 -24.94 11.78 5.37
CA PRO A 389 -25.25 11.20 4.06
C PRO A 389 -24.69 12.03 2.89
N SER A 390 -24.17 13.24 3.14
CA SER A 390 -23.68 14.15 2.10
C SER A 390 -22.20 13.90 1.80
N GLU A 391 -21.87 13.50 0.57
CA GLU A 391 -20.48 13.32 0.12
C GLU A 391 -19.65 14.59 0.30
N TYR A 392 -20.20 15.76 -0.07
CA TYR A 392 -19.55 17.05 0.15
C TYR A 392 -19.19 17.28 1.63
N THR A 393 -20.09 16.90 2.56
CA THR A 393 -19.79 17.03 3.99
C THR A 393 -18.66 16.10 4.41
N ARG A 394 -18.65 14.85 3.94
CA ARG A 394 -17.56 13.90 4.21
C ARG A 394 -16.24 14.41 3.66
N GLU A 395 -16.22 14.92 2.44
CA GLU A 395 -15.03 15.50 1.81
C GLU A 395 -14.53 16.76 2.54
N MET A 396 -15.44 17.56 3.09
CA MET A 396 -15.05 18.72 3.90
C MET A 396 -14.49 18.31 5.27
N MET A 397 -15.02 17.26 5.90
CA MET A 397 -14.52 16.78 7.19
C MET A 397 -13.21 15.99 7.05
N SER A 398 -13.01 15.24 5.95
CA SER A 398 -11.80 14.46 5.71
C SER A 398 -10.53 15.33 5.64
N LYS A 399 -10.66 16.62 5.30
CA LYS A 399 -9.57 17.61 5.31
C LYS A 399 -8.91 17.80 6.68
N TYR A 400 -9.60 17.42 7.76
CA TYR A 400 -9.11 17.53 9.14
C TYR A 400 -8.77 16.17 9.74
N MET A 401 -8.70 15.14 8.91
CA MET A 401 -8.43 13.78 9.34
C MET A 401 -7.12 13.29 8.74
N THR A 402 -6.42 12.45 9.48
CA THR A 402 -5.21 11.76 9.04
C THR A 402 -5.39 10.26 9.22
N GLU A 403 -4.67 9.49 8.42
CA GLU A 403 -4.56 8.05 8.60
C GLU A 403 -3.61 7.78 9.76
N LEU A 404 -4.10 7.10 10.79
CA LEU A 404 -3.28 6.58 11.89
C LEU A 404 -3.26 5.05 11.85
N PRO A 405 -2.15 4.41 12.28
CA PRO A 405 -2.12 2.97 12.48
C PRO A 405 -3.28 2.50 13.36
N CYS A 406 -3.94 1.42 12.98
CA CYS A 406 -5.04 0.86 13.74
C CYS A 406 -4.53 0.41 15.12
N GLU A 407 -5.22 0.81 16.19
CA GLU A 407 -4.83 0.49 17.57
C GLU A 407 -4.89 -1.01 17.90
N THR A 408 -5.71 -1.79 17.19
CA THR A 408 -5.90 -3.22 17.46
C THR A 408 -4.85 -4.09 16.79
N CYS A 409 -4.54 -3.85 15.51
CA CYS A 409 -3.52 -4.62 14.78
C CYS A 409 -2.18 -3.89 14.68
N HIS A 410 -2.07 -2.69 15.24
CA HIS A 410 -0.87 -1.83 15.17
C HIS A 410 -0.32 -1.64 13.76
N GLY A 411 -1.19 -1.57 12.75
CA GLY A 411 -0.78 -1.44 11.34
C GLY A 411 -0.54 -2.77 10.60
N LYS A 412 -0.55 -3.91 11.29
CA LYS A 412 -0.29 -5.24 10.70
C LYS A 412 -1.44 -5.81 9.86
N ARG A 413 -2.61 -5.14 9.83
CA ARG A 413 -3.80 -5.46 9.01
C ARG A 413 -4.50 -6.78 9.33
N LEU A 414 -3.90 -7.66 10.13
CA LEU A 414 -4.39 -9.00 10.38
C LEU A 414 -5.12 -9.15 11.72
N SER A 415 -5.91 -10.21 11.82
CA SER A 415 -6.58 -10.65 13.04
C SER A 415 -5.58 -11.11 14.11
N ARG A 416 -6.03 -11.20 15.36
CA ARG A 416 -5.18 -11.61 16.48
C ARG A 416 -4.74 -13.08 16.31
N GLU A 417 -5.63 -13.89 15.76
CA GLU A 417 -5.42 -15.30 15.45
C GLU A 417 -4.32 -15.46 14.41
N ALA A 418 -4.41 -14.77 13.27
CA ALA A 418 -3.39 -14.83 12.23
C ALA A 418 -2.01 -14.35 12.70
N LEU A 419 -1.95 -13.35 13.58
CA LEU A 419 -0.71 -12.83 14.16
C LEU A 419 -0.11 -13.73 15.25
N SER A 420 -0.84 -14.76 15.67
CA SER A 420 -0.37 -15.70 16.69
C SER A 420 0.35 -16.91 16.11
N VAL A 421 0.52 -16.96 14.78
CA VAL A 421 1.28 -18.01 14.08
C VAL A 421 2.67 -17.53 13.75
N TYR A 422 3.67 -18.35 14.08
CA TYR A 422 5.09 -18.02 13.94
C TYR A 422 5.79 -19.02 13.03
N VAL A 423 6.72 -18.52 12.22
CA VAL A 423 7.68 -19.33 11.44
C VAL A 423 9.05 -18.73 11.75
N GLY A 424 10.04 -19.55 12.13
CA GLY A 424 11.38 -19.04 12.46
C GLY A 424 11.41 -18.00 13.60
N GLY A 425 10.42 -18.04 14.50
CA GLY A 425 10.30 -17.13 15.65
C GLY A 425 9.62 -15.79 15.37
N LEU A 426 9.14 -15.52 14.14
CA LEU A 426 8.45 -14.28 13.80
C LEU A 426 7.04 -14.55 13.25
N ASN A 427 6.08 -13.68 13.58
CA ASN A 427 4.76 -13.71 12.94
C ASN A 427 4.78 -13.02 11.58
N ILE A 428 3.78 -13.32 10.74
CA ILE A 428 3.71 -12.78 9.38
C ILE A 428 3.70 -11.24 9.36
N GLY A 429 3.06 -10.61 10.35
CA GLY A 429 2.97 -9.16 10.49
C GLY A 429 4.31 -8.50 10.84
N GLU A 430 5.26 -9.23 11.41
CA GLU A 430 6.63 -8.75 11.68
C GLU A 430 7.52 -8.87 10.46
N VAL A 431 7.47 -10.00 9.76
CA VAL A 431 8.33 -10.24 8.59
C VAL A 431 8.00 -9.26 7.46
N VAL A 432 6.73 -8.85 7.30
CA VAL A 432 6.38 -7.86 6.29
C VAL A 432 6.83 -6.42 6.61
N GLU A 433 7.21 -6.13 7.85
CA GLU A 433 7.81 -4.84 8.21
C GLU A 433 9.30 -4.77 7.86
N TYR A 434 9.94 -5.91 7.55
CA TYR A 434 11.31 -5.91 7.08
C TYR A 434 11.44 -5.23 5.72
N SER A 435 12.56 -4.51 5.56
CA SER A 435 13.03 -4.14 4.22
C SER A 435 13.32 -5.39 3.40
N ILE A 436 13.27 -5.27 2.07
CA ILE A 436 13.54 -6.38 1.16
C ILE A 436 14.92 -7.00 1.43
N SER A 437 15.95 -6.20 1.73
CA SER A 437 17.27 -6.73 2.12
C SER A 437 17.23 -7.56 3.40
N GLN A 438 16.53 -7.08 4.43
CA GLN A 438 16.37 -7.79 5.70
C GLN A 438 15.56 -9.07 5.53
N ALA A 439 14.45 -9.03 4.79
CA ALA A 439 13.64 -10.19 4.48
C ALA A 439 14.42 -11.25 3.69
N LEU A 440 15.22 -10.83 2.70
CA LEU A 440 16.08 -11.73 1.93
C LEU A 440 17.10 -12.44 2.82
N ASN A 441 17.72 -11.71 3.74
CA ASN A 441 18.67 -12.28 4.69
C ASN A 441 17.98 -13.22 5.68
N TYR A 442 16.78 -12.86 6.13
CA TYR A 442 15.96 -13.69 7.02
C TYR A 442 15.62 -15.05 6.39
N TYR A 443 15.02 -15.06 5.19
CA TYR A 443 14.60 -16.30 4.54
C TYR A 443 15.78 -17.18 4.07
N LYS A 444 16.95 -16.60 3.79
CA LYS A 444 18.16 -17.37 3.46
C LYS A 444 18.74 -18.12 4.67
N ASN A 445 18.56 -17.58 5.87
CA ASN A 445 19.17 -18.11 7.10
C ASN A 445 18.12 -18.63 8.09
N ILE A 446 16.88 -18.84 7.64
CA ILE A 446 15.81 -19.31 8.50
C ILE A 446 16.12 -20.74 8.95
N ASN A 447 16.01 -20.99 10.25
CA ASN A 447 16.21 -22.32 10.82
C ASN A 447 14.86 -22.99 11.03
N LEU A 448 14.65 -24.13 10.36
CA LEU A 448 13.42 -24.93 10.42
C LEU A 448 13.79 -26.38 10.76
N SER A 449 12.84 -27.16 11.28
CA SER A 449 13.03 -28.59 11.46
C SER A 449 13.26 -29.29 10.11
N GLU A 450 13.83 -30.49 10.08
CA GLU A 450 14.05 -31.21 8.81
C GLU A 450 12.74 -31.45 8.04
N GLN A 451 11.65 -31.74 8.76
CA GLN A 451 10.32 -31.94 8.19
C GLN A 451 9.76 -30.63 7.60
N ASP A 452 9.80 -29.54 8.38
CA ASP A 452 9.33 -28.23 7.93
C ASP A 452 10.14 -27.73 6.74
N GLN A 453 11.47 -27.94 6.78
CA GLN A 453 12.35 -27.54 5.70
C GLN A 453 12.02 -28.29 4.40
N ALA A 454 11.70 -29.58 4.47
CA ALA A 454 11.30 -30.36 3.30
C ALA A 454 10.01 -29.83 2.66
N ILE A 455 9.01 -29.45 3.47
CA ILE A 455 7.74 -28.87 3.00
C ILE A 455 7.95 -27.45 2.45
N ALA A 456 8.75 -26.64 3.15
CA ALA A 456 8.95 -25.23 2.85
C ALA A 456 9.92 -24.97 1.68
N ASN A 457 10.78 -25.92 1.31
CA ASN A 457 11.91 -25.70 0.39
C ASN A 457 11.50 -25.02 -0.93
N GLN A 458 10.44 -25.50 -1.59
CA GLN A 458 9.97 -24.90 -2.84
C GLN A 458 9.41 -23.48 -2.63
N ILE A 459 8.69 -23.26 -1.53
CA ILE A 459 8.10 -21.96 -1.19
C ILE A 459 9.21 -20.95 -0.88
N LEU A 460 10.20 -21.34 -0.08
CA LEU A 460 11.35 -20.51 0.27
C LEU A 460 12.17 -20.14 -0.97
N LYS A 461 12.38 -21.09 -1.90
CA LYS A 461 13.06 -20.84 -3.17
C LYS A 461 12.37 -19.72 -3.97
N GLU A 462 11.05 -19.76 -4.05
CA GLU A 462 10.25 -18.74 -4.76
C GLU A 462 10.25 -17.37 -4.07
N ILE A 463 10.20 -17.34 -2.73
CA ILE A 463 10.32 -16.12 -1.94
C ILE A 463 11.71 -15.47 -2.12
N ILE A 464 12.77 -16.26 -1.93
CA ILE A 464 14.17 -15.79 -2.03
C ILE A 464 14.46 -15.30 -3.44
N SER A 465 13.97 -16.00 -4.47
CA SER A 465 14.10 -15.60 -5.88
C SER A 465 13.49 -14.22 -6.13
N ARG A 466 12.22 -14.01 -5.75
CA ARG A 466 11.53 -12.71 -5.91
C ARG A 466 12.18 -11.57 -5.14
N LEU A 467 12.57 -11.81 -3.89
CA LEU A 467 13.31 -10.84 -3.08
C LEU A 467 14.66 -10.48 -3.71
N THR A 468 15.35 -11.46 -4.31
CA THR A 468 16.61 -11.23 -5.03
C THR A 468 16.39 -10.34 -6.25
N PHE A 469 15.33 -10.56 -7.04
CA PHE A 469 15.02 -9.70 -8.19
C PHE A 469 14.74 -8.26 -7.77
N LEU A 470 13.95 -8.05 -6.71
CA LEU A 470 13.70 -6.71 -6.17
C LEU A 470 14.99 -6.02 -5.69
N ASN A 471 15.89 -6.77 -5.06
CA ASN A 471 17.20 -6.28 -4.66
C ASN A 471 18.09 -5.91 -5.87
N ASN A 472 18.04 -6.71 -6.95
CA ASN A 472 18.82 -6.45 -8.16
C ASN A 472 18.39 -5.16 -8.87
N VAL A 473 17.09 -4.84 -8.86
CA VAL A 473 16.56 -3.58 -9.40
C VAL A 473 16.68 -2.39 -8.44
N GLY A 474 17.41 -2.50 -7.33
CA GLY A 474 17.68 -1.36 -6.45
C GLY A 474 16.53 -0.97 -5.52
N LEU A 475 15.65 -1.91 -5.17
CA LEU A 475 14.50 -1.66 -4.28
C LEU A 475 14.71 -2.23 -2.87
N GLU A 476 15.93 -2.60 -2.50
CA GLU A 476 16.26 -3.31 -1.26
C GLU A 476 15.88 -2.56 0.03
N TYR A 477 15.66 -1.25 -0.06
CA TYR A 477 15.29 -0.36 1.04
C TYR A 477 13.78 -0.33 1.33
N LEU A 478 12.92 -0.81 0.42
CA LEU A 478 11.48 -0.82 0.64
C LEU A 478 11.09 -1.92 1.62
N THR A 479 10.11 -1.65 2.48
CA THR A 479 9.46 -2.68 3.28
C THR A 479 8.41 -3.42 2.46
N LEU A 480 8.18 -4.69 2.81
CA LEU A 480 7.17 -5.53 2.17
C LEU A 480 5.74 -4.98 2.41
N ASN A 481 5.48 -4.37 3.57
CA ASN A 481 4.19 -3.77 3.92
C ASN A 481 3.99 -2.33 3.38
N ARG A 482 4.96 -1.75 2.65
CA ARG A 482 4.81 -0.39 2.10
C ARG A 482 3.63 -0.34 1.14
N ALA A 483 2.72 0.61 1.35
CA ALA A 483 1.53 0.78 0.52
C ALA A 483 1.89 1.14 -0.93
N SER A 484 1.31 0.46 -1.91
CA SER A 484 1.65 0.64 -3.34
C SER A 484 1.35 2.04 -3.86
N GLY A 485 0.34 2.71 -3.29
CA GLY A 485 -0.01 4.09 -3.62
C GLY A 485 1.03 5.14 -3.20
N THR A 486 2.00 4.77 -2.36
CA THR A 486 3.08 5.67 -1.88
C THR A 486 4.38 5.54 -2.68
N LEU A 487 4.40 4.66 -3.69
CA LEU A 487 5.55 4.44 -4.54
C LEU A 487 5.64 5.53 -5.61
N SER A 488 6.86 5.98 -5.89
CA SER A 488 7.16 6.80 -7.07
C SER A 488 6.94 5.99 -8.35
N GLY A 489 6.78 6.69 -9.49
CA GLY A 489 6.63 6.05 -10.80
C GLY A 489 7.78 5.07 -11.11
N GLY A 490 9.03 5.49 -10.85
CA GLY A 490 10.20 4.64 -11.03
C GLY A 490 10.26 3.45 -10.07
N GLU A 491 9.87 3.59 -8.80
CA GLU A 491 9.77 2.45 -7.87
C GLU A 491 8.74 1.42 -8.36
N ALA A 492 7.57 1.88 -8.78
CA ALA A 492 6.50 1.02 -9.28
C ALA A 492 6.88 0.28 -10.57
N GLN A 493 7.53 0.99 -11.49
CA GLN A 493 8.03 0.42 -12.73
C GLN A 493 9.07 -0.66 -12.45
N ARG A 494 10.01 -0.42 -11.53
CA ARG A 494 11.02 -1.41 -11.14
C ARG A 494 10.43 -2.63 -10.41
N ILE A 495 9.38 -2.44 -9.61
CA ILE A 495 8.61 -3.57 -9.05
C ILE A 495 8.03 -4.41 -10.18
N ARG A 496 7.37 -3.79 -11.16
CA ARG A 496 6.78 -4.49 -12.30
C ARG A 496 7.86 -5.23 -13.10
N LEU A 497 9.01 -4.60 -13.32
CA LEU A 497 10.17 -5.23 -13.95
C LEU A 497 10.62 -6.49 -13.20
N ALA A 498 10.83 -6.39 -11.88
CA ALA A 498 11.20 -7.53 -11.04
C ALA A 498 10.18 -8.67 -11.11
N THR A 499 8.87 -8.36 -11.07
CA THR A 499 7.80 -9.35 -11.22
C THR A 499 7.85 -10.05 -12.59
N GLN A 500 8.13 -9.31 -13.67
CA GLN A 500 8.25 -9.90 -15.02
C GLN A 500 9.49 -10.78 -15.19
N ILE A 501 10.59 -10.50 -14.49
CA ILE A 501 11.75 -11.39 -14.49
C ILE A 501 11.45 -12.67 -13.71
N GLY A 502 10.69 -12.54 -12.60
CA GLY A 502 10.24 -13.67 -11.79
C GLY A 502 9.35 -14.66 -12.54
N SER A 503 8.58 -14.21 -13.55
CA SER A 503 7.72 -15.09 -14.34
C SER A 503 8.47 -15.97 -15.33
N ARG A 504 9.75 -15.69 -15.61
CA ARG A 504 10.64 -16.47 -16.49
C ARG A 504 10.02 -16.83 -17.85
N LEU A 505 9.22 -15.93 -18.42
CA LEU A 505 8.63 -16.12 -19.74
C LEU A 505 9.71 -16.07 -20.82
N THR A 506 9.48 -16.80 -21.92
CA THR A 506 10.37 -16.88 -23.08
C THR A 506 9.60 -16.57 -24.37
N GLY A 507 10.25 -15.96 -25.35
CA GLY A 507 9.62 -15.61 -26.63
C GLY A 507 8.68 -14.40 -26.55
N VAL A 508 8.75 -13.63 -25.45
CA VAL A 508 7.94 -12.42 -25.23
C VAL A 508 8.65 -11.19 -25.78
N LEU A 509 7.86 -10.21 -26.24
CA LEU A 509 8.32 -8.87 -26.55
C LEU A 509 8.03 -7.93 -25.38
N TYR A 510 9.07 -7.46 -24.70
CA TYR A 510 8.92 -6.48 -23.63
C TYR A 510 9.18 -5.07 -24.15
N VAL A 511 8.27 -4.15 -23.85
CA VAL A 511 8.39 -2.74 -24.23
C VAL A 511 8.44 -1.88 -22.96
N LEU A 512 9.58 -1.22 -22.73
CA LEU A 512 9.89 -0.49 -21.49
C LEU A 512 10.01 1.02 -21.76
N ASP A 513 9.47 1.84 -20.86
CA ASP A 513 9.45 3.30 -20.98
C ASP A 513 10.40 3.96 -19.97
N GLU A 514 11.61 4.29 -20.37
CA GLU A 514 12.60 5.00 -19.54
C GLU A 514 12.82 4.37 -18.13
N PRO A 515 13.22 3.08 -18.05
CA PRO A 515 13.38 2.37 -16.77
C PRO A 515 14.47 2.96 -15.86
N SER A 516 15.36 3.82 -16.38
CA SER A 516 16.35 4.54 -15.58
C SER A 516 15.76 5.70 -14.76
N ILE A 517 14.49 6.07 -14.97
CA ILE A 517 13.86 7.19 -14.23
C ILE A 517 13.88 6.95 -12.72
N GLY A 518 14.32 7.98 -11.99
CA GLY A 518 14.39 7.95 -10.53
C GLY A 518 15.33 6.87 -10.00
N LEU A 519 16.28 6.42 -10.82
CA LEU A 519 17.39 5.56 -10.45
C LEU A 519 18.67 6.41 -10.37
N HIS A 520 19.56 6.06 -9.44
CA HIS A 520 20.85 6.72 -9.33
C HIS A 520 21.86 6.06 -10.27
N GLN A 521 22.82 6.82 -10.84
CA GLN A 521 23.78 6.29 -11.82
C GLN A 521 24.51 5.02 -11.33
N ARG A 522 24.86 4.98 -10.04
CA ARG A 522 25.47 3.80 -9.38
C ARG A 522 24.68 2.50 -9.61
N ASP A 523 23.36 2.57 -9.64
CA ASP A 523 22.48 1.40 -9.72
C ASP A 523 22.08 1.09 -11.18
N ASN A 524 22.51 1.92 -12.14
CA ASN A 524 22.17 1.79 -13.55
C ASN A 524 22.77 0.52 -14.18
N ASP A 525 24.02 0.17 -13.85
CA ASP A 525 24.65 -1.06 -14.31
C ASP A 525 23.87 -2.31 -13.90
N ARG A 526 23.29 -2.30 -12.69
CA ARG A 526 22.46 -3.41 -12.21
C ARG A 526 21.19 -3.56 -13.03
N LEU A 527 20.53 -2.45 -13.35
CA LEU A 527 19.37 -2.41 -14.23
C LEU A 527 19.74 -2.97 -15.62
N ILE A 528 20.82 -2.48 -16.23
CA ILE A 528 21.29 -2.93 -17.55
C ILE A 528 21.57 -4.43 -17.54
N ASN A 529 22.24 -4.96 -16.50
CA ASN A 529 22.49 -6.40 -16.38
C ASN A 529 21.20 -7.20 -16.28
N THR A 530 20.23 -6.69 -15.53
CA THR A 530 18.91 -7.31 -15.39
C THR A 530 18.15 -7.32 -16.73
N LEU A 531 18.22 -6.25 -17.52
CA LEU A 531 17.64 -6.20 -18.88
C LEU A 531 18.31 -7.21 -19.83
N LYS A 532 19.63 -7.40 -19.70
CA LYS A 532 20.38 -8.41 -20.46
C LYS A 532 20.01 -9.83 -20.05
N GLU A 533 19.88 -10.11 -18.76
CA GLU A 533 19.39 -11.42 -18.29
C GLU A 533 18.01 -11.74 -18.88
N MET A 534 17.11 -10.76 -18.87
CA MET A 534 15.77 -10.89 -19.40
C MET A 534 15.76 -11.14 -20.92
N ARG A 535 16.68 -10.51 -21.67
CA ARG A 535 16.96 -10.81 -23.08
C ARG A 535 17.47 -12.24 -23.25
N ASP A 536 18.45 -12.63 -22.45
CA ASP A 536 19.19 -13.89 -22.57
C ASP A 536 18.32 -15.12 -22.23
N LEU A 537 17.20 -14.92 -21.55
CA LEU A 537 16.11 -15.91 -21.43
C LEU A 537 15.40 -16.23 -22.77
N GLY A 538 15.75 -15.55 -23.86
CA GLY A 538 15.13 -15.74 -25.18
C GLY A 538 13.98 -14.77 -25.45
N ASN A 539 14.04 -13.56 -24.86
CA ASN A 539 13.06 -12.50 -25.09
C ASN A 539 13.67 -11.36 -25.92
N THR A 540 12.79 -10.54 -26.52
CA THR A 540 13.19 -9.30 -27.19
C THR A 540 12.77 -8.11 -26.34
N LEU A 541 13.67 -7.14 -26.15
CA LEU A 541 13.36 -5.93 -25.38
C LEU A 541 13.43 -4.72 -26.31
N ILE A 542 12.40 -3.87 -26.26
CA ILE A 542 12.39 -2.53 -26.85
C ILE A 542 12.32 -1.55 -25.69
N VAL A 543 13.39 -0.79 -25.48
CA VAL A 543 13.51 0.17 -24.38
C VAL A 543 13.54 1.58 -24.96
N VAL A 544 12.58 2.43 -24.57
CA VAL A 544 12.65 3.87 -24.86
C VAL A 544 13.57 4.51 -23.83
N GLU A 545 14.69 5.09 -24.25
CA GLU A 545 15.69 5.62 -23.32
C GLU A 545 16.50 6.82 -23.85
N HIS A 546 17.05 7.55 -22.89
CA HIS A 546 17.89 8.73 -23.06
C HIS A 546 19.22 8.65 -22.29
N ASP A 547 19.40 7.62 -21.46
CA ASP A 547 20.64 7.38 -20.73
C ASP A 547 21.80 6.88 -21.63
N ASP A 548 22.99 7.44 -21.41
CA ASP A 548 24.21 7.17 -22.21
C ASP A 548 24.67 5.71 -22.04
N ASP A 549 24.73 5.21 -20.81
CA ASP A 549 25.20 3.85 -20.51
C ASP A 549 24.27 2.79 -21.11
N THR A 550 22.96 3.01 -21.01
CA THR A 550 21.95 2.11 -21.57
C THR A 550 22.01 2.07 -23.09
N MET A 551 22.15 3.23 -23.75
CA MET A 551 22.31 3.29 -25.21
C MET A 551 23.61 2.62 -25.68
N ARG A 552 24.70 2.72 -24.91
CA ARG A 552 25.97 2.04 -25.24
C ARG A 552 25.90 0.54 -25.03
N ALA A 553 25.15 0.09 -24.04
CA ALA A 553 24.98 -1.32 -23.70
C ALA A 553 23.99 -2.07 -24.61
N ALA A 554 23.21 -1.36 -25.42
CA ALA A 554 22.26 -1.94 -26.36
C ALA A 554 22.93 -2.76 -27.47
N ASP A 555 22.25 -3.82 -27.88
CA ASP A 555 22.64 -4.59 -29.06
C ASP A 555 22.27 -3.85 -30.35
N TYR A 556 21.14 -3.11 -30.32
CA TYR A 556 20.63 -2.34 -31.45
C TYR A 556 20.05 -1.01 -30.96
N LEU A 557 20.34 0.06 -31.67
CA LEU A 557 19.93 1.42 -31.34
C LEU A 557 19.18 2.03 -32.53
N VAL A 558 18.04 2.64 -32.24
CA VAL A 558 17.16 3.30 -33.21
C VAL A 558 16.98 4.76 -32.80
N ASP A 559 17.47 5.69 -33.63
CA ASP A 559 17.31 7.13 -33.43
C ASP A 559 16.11 7.64 -34.23
N ILE A 560 15.11 8.18 -33.54
CA ILE A 560 13.82 8.55 -34.09
C ILE A 560 13.68 10.08 -34.10
N GLY A 561 13.37 10.60 -35.28
CA GLY A 561 13.01 11.98 -35.59
C GLY A 561 14.16 12.98 -35.47
N PRO A 562 14.45 13.80 -36.50
CA PRO A 562 15.42 14.88 -36.38
C PRO A 562 14.90 16.04 -35.50
N GLY A 563 13.58 16.06 -35.22
CA GLY A 563 12.86 17.04 -34.42
C GLY A 563 11.68 16.42 -33.67
N ALA A 564 10.82 17.27 -33.10
CA ALA A 564 9.61 16.88 -32.39
C ALA A 564 8.34 17.19 -33.21
N GLY A 565 7.22 16.51 -32.90
CA GLY A 565 5.93 16.79 -33.52
C GLY A 565 5.95 16.56 -35.04
N GLU A 566 5.52 17.54 -35.82
CA GLU A 566 5.48 17.45 -37.28
C GLU A 566 6.84 17.25 -37.95
N HIS A 567 7.93 17.68 -37.28
CA HIS A 567 9.31 17.54 -37.73
C HIS A 567 9.97 16.22 -37.28
N GLY A 568 9.27 15.42 -36.48
CA GLY A 568 9.72 14.10 -36.04
C GLY A 568 9.22 12.97 -36.95
N GLY A 569 9.01 11.80 -36.37
CA GLY A 569 8.27 10.69 -36.99
C GLY A 569 9.02 9.93 -38.09
N GLN A 570 10.34 10.09 -38.20
CA GLN A 570 11.18 9.41 -39.19
C GLN A 570 12.30 8.63 -38.49
N ILE A 571 12.79 7.55 -39.10
CA ILE A 571 13.98 6.85 -38.59
C ILE A 571 15.22 7.58 -39.12
N VAL A 572 15.98 8.22 -38.22
CA VAL A 572 17.19 8.99 -38.58
C VAL A 572 18.37 8.06 -38.79
N SER A 573 18.57 7.13 -37.86
CA SER A 573 19.65 6.14 -37.90
C SER A 573 19.24 4.87 -37.17
N SER A 574 19.69 3.71 -37.65
CA SER A 574 19.47 2.43 -36.99
C SER A 574 20.65 1.46 -37.21
N GLY A 575 21.00 0.72 -36.16
CA GLY A 575 22.12 -0.21 -36.17
C GLY A 575 22.73 -0.45 -34.79
N THR A 576 24.00 -0.85 -34.74
CA THR A 576 24.73 -0.90 -33.46
C THR A 576 24.97 0.52 -32.92
N PRO A 577 25.19 0.68 -31.60
CA PRO A 577 25.52 1.99 -31.02
C PRO A 577 26.70 2.67 -31.72
N GLN A 578 27.74 1.92 -32.10
CA GLN A 578 28.91 2.45 -32.81
C GLN A 578 28.57 2.96 -34.23
N LYS A 579 27.58 2.35 -34.90
CA LYS A 579 27.11 2.82 -36.22
C LYS A 579 26.35 4.14 -36.07
N VAL A 580 25.44 4.24 -35.10
CA VAL A 580 24.69 5.47 -34.82
C VAL A 580 25.61 6.62 -34.40
N MET A 581 26.63 6.35 -33.56
CA MET A 581 27.65 7.35 -33.18
C MET A 581 28.45 7.93 -34.36
N LYS A 582 28.64 7.15 -35.43
CA LYS A 582 29.35 7.59 -36.65
C LYS A 582 28.44 8.39 -37.58
N ASP A 583 27.12 8.24 -37.44
CA ASP A 583 26.15 8.93 -38.29
C ASP A 583 26.13 10.43 -37.96
N LYS A 584 26.36 11.27 -38.98
CA LYS A 584 26.36 12.72 -38.84
C LYS A 584 24.94 13.29 -38.72
N LYS A 585 23.92 12.58 -39.23
CA LYS A 585 22.52 13.00 -39.19
C LYS A 585 21.87 12.75 -37.83
N SER A 586 22.38 11.76 -37.09
CA SER A 586 21.88 11.44 -35.75
C SER A 586 22.31 12.51 -34.73
N LEU A 587 21.33 13.24 -34.18
CA LEU A 587 21.61 14.17 -33.08
C LEU A 587 22.12 13.41 -31.86
N THR A 588 21.51 12.26 -31.57
CA THR A 588 21.92 11.37 -30.49
C THR A 588 23.36 10.89 -30.67
N GLY A 589 23.73 10.47 -31.90
CA GLY A 589 25.09 10.07 -32.25
C GLY A 589 26.12 11.20 -32.05
N GLN A 590 25.74 12.47 -32.29
CA GLN A 590 26.61 13.62 -32.02
C GLN A 590 26.90 13.80 -30.52
N TYR A 591 25.92 13.56 -29.64
CA TYR A 591 26.12 13.58 -28.19
C TYR A 591 26.92 12.37 -27.70
N LEU A 592 26.54 11.16 -28.13
CA LEU A 592 27.23 9.92 -27.76
C LEU A 592 28.71 9.91 -28.17
N SER A 593 29.05 10.54 -29.30
CA SER A 593 30.43 10.68 -29.77
C SER A 593 31.21 11.83 -29.13
N GLY A 594 30.56 12.67 -28.33
CA GLY A 594 31.16 13.85 -27.71
C GLY A 594 31.35 15.05 -28.64
N LYS A 595 30.87 15.00 -29.89
CA LYS A 595 30.88 16.16 -30.82
C LYS A 595 29.99 17.30 -30.30
N LYS A 596 28.90 16.94 -29.64
CA LYS A 596 28.06 17.84 -28.85
C LYS A 596 28.09 17.39 -27.39
N ARG A 597 28.01 18.35 -26.47
CA ARG A 597 27.95 18.11 -25.04
C ARG A 597 27.26 19.28 -24.35
N ILE A 598 26.79 19.05 -23.14
CA ILE A 598 26.31 20.12 -22.26
C ILE A 598 27.54 20.71 -21.59
N GLU A 599 27.87 21.96 -21.90
CA GLU A 599 29.04 22.63 -21.34
C GLU A 599 28.83 22.90 -19.84
N VAL A 600 29.88 22.67 -19.05
CA VAL A 600 29.89 23.03 -17.63
C VAL A 600 30.06 24.55 -17.54
N PRO A 601 29.20 25.28 -16.79
CA PRO A 601 29.35 26.73 -16.67
C PRO A 601 30.72 27.11 -16.12
N GLU A 602 31.43 28.01 -16.80
CA GLU A 602 32.74 28.53 -16.37
C GLU A 602 32.64 29.25 -15.02
N TYR A 603 31.51 29.90 -14.76
CA TYR A 603 31.25 30.64 -13.53
C TYR A 603 29.97 30.12 -12.86
N ARG A 604 30.08 29.76 -11.57
CA ARG A 604 28.94 29.40 -10.72
C ARG A 604 28.54 30.60 -9.86
N ARG A 605 27.24 30.80 -9.67
CA ARG A 605 26.73 31.85 -8.78
C ARG A 605 27.21 31.55 -7.35
N PRO A 606 27.88 32.49 -6.65
CA PRO A 606 28.24 32.28 -5.26
C PRO A 606 26.98 32.20 -4.39
N ALA A 607 27.05 31.43 -3.30
CA ALA A 607 25.97 31.38 -2.33
C ALA A 607 25.82 32.75 -1.65
N SER A 608 24.59 33.25 -1.56
CA SER A 608 24.27 34.44 -0.77
C SER A 608 24.15 34.11 0.72
N ASP A 609 24.17 35.14 1.59
CA ASP A 609 23.85 34.99 3.02
C ASP A 609 22.41 34.56 3.28
N ARG A 610 21.53 34.76 2.29
CA ARG A 610 20.12 34.34 2.31
C ARG A 610 20.01 32.82 2.15
N LYS A 611 19.36 32.18 3.13
CA LYS A 611 19.15 30.73 3.17
C LYS A 611 17.89 30.35 3.93
N ILE A 612 17.34 29.19 3.59
CA ILE A 612 16.34 28.49 4.38
C ILE A 612 17.06 27.41 5.18
N SER A 613 16.85 27.37 6.48
CA SER A 613 17.50 26.38 7.34
C SER A 613 16.46 25.41 7.90
N ILE A 614 16.58 24.14 7.55
CA ILE A 614 15.78 23.06 8.12
C ILE A 614 16.55 22.50 9.31
N ARG A 615 15.86 22.30 10.44
CA ARG A 615 16.43 21.73 11.66
C ARG A 615 15.64 20.50 12.11
N GLY A 616 16.35 19.42 12.43
CA GLY A 616 15.83 18.21 13.05
C GLY A 616 14.81 17.46 12.21
N ALA A 617 14.98 17.37 10.88
CA ALA A 617 14.05 16.65 10.02
C ALA A 617 14.07 15.14 10.30
N ARG A 618 12.90 14.56 10.64
CA ARG A 618 12.70 13.16 11.06
C ARG A 618 11.59 12.43 10.30
N SER A 619 11.15 12.96 9.16
CA SER A 619 10.15 12.30 8.32
C SER A 619 10.73 11.01 7.71
N ASN A 620 10.00 9.90 7.82
CA ASN A 620 10.37 8.58 7.31
C ASN A 620 11.76 8.13 7.82
N ASN A 621 12.74 7.97 6.93
CA ASN A 621 14.08 7.49 7.26
C ASN A 621 15.10 8.60 7.56
N LEU A 622 14.66 9.87 7.64
CA LEU A 622 15.53 10.99 8.01
C LEU A 622 15.91 10.90 9.50
N LYS A 623 17.20 11.09 9.81
CA LYS A 623 17.78 10.91 11.15
C LYS A 623 18.03 12.24 11.86
N GLY A 624 17.02 13.09 11.99
CA GLY A 624 17.18 14.42 12.62
C GLY A 624 18.09 15.34 11.81
N VAL A 625 17.87 15.40 10.50
CA VAL A 625 18.75 16.10 9.56
C VAL A 625 18.62 17.61 9.68
N ASP A 626 19.76 18.28 9.83
CA ASP A 626 19.91 19.73 9.71
C ASP A 626 20.50 20.08 8.35
N VAL A 627 19.87 21.01 7.61
CA VAL A 627 20.38 21.44 6.31
C VAL A 627 20.08 22.90 6.03
N ASP A 628 21.04 23.58 5.42
CA ASP A 628 20.92 24.95 4.95
C ASP A 628 20.81 24.97 3.42
N ILE A 629 19.74 25.56 2.92
CA ILE A 629 19.45 25.69 1.48
C ILE A 629 19.67 27.17 1.09
N PRO A 630 20.74 27.49 0.36
CA PRO A 630 20.98 28.85 -0.11
C PRO A 630 19.90 29.29 -1.10
N LEU A 631 19.46 30.53 -0.97
CA LEU A 631 18.47 31.15 -1.86
C LEU A 631 19.13 31.74 -3.11
N SER A 632 18.32 31.99 -4.14
CA SER A 632 18.74 32.64 -5.39
C SER A 632 19.82 31.90 -6.21
N ILE A 633 20.03 30.61 -5.95
CA ILE A 633 20.90 29.75 -6.75
C ILE A 633 20.17 28.46 -7.15
N MET A 634 20.70 27.77 -8.17
CA MET A 634 20.18 26.46 -8.57
C MET A 634 20.70 25.39 -7.61
N THR A 635 19.87 24.98 -6.67
CA THR A 635 20.17 23.92 -5.71
C THR A 635 19.68 22.59 -6.23
N VAL A 636 20.59 21.61 -6.36
CA VAL A 636 20.27 20.25 -6.80
C VAL A 636 20.43 19.30 -5.61
N VAL A 637 19.33 18.69 -5.18
CA VAL A 637 19.34 17.67 -4.11
C VAL A 637 19.59 16.31 -4.74
N THR A 638 20.75 15.72 -4.45
CA THR A 638 21.19 14.43 -5.02
C THR A 638 21.33 13.34 -3.95
N GLY A 639 21.51 12.09 -4.39
CA GLY A 639 21.64 10.91 -3.55
C GLY A 639 20.95 9.68 -4.14
N VAL A 640 21.25 8.50 -3.62
CA VAL A 640 20.69 7.21 -4.07
C VAL A 640 19.18 7.11 -3.83
N SER A 641 18.50 6.22 -4.55
CA SER A 641 17.08 5.94 -4.32
C SER A 641 16.86 5.43 -2.88
N GLY A 642 15.78 5.89 -2.25
CA GLY A 642 15.54 5.61 -0.82
C GLY A 642 16.33 6.48 0.18
N SER A 643 17.23 7.37 -0.24
CA SER A 643 18.03 8.20 0.70
C SER A 643 17.25 9.28 1.47
N GLY A 644 15.94 9.42 1.23
CA GLY A 644 15.10 10.44 1.89
C GLY A 644 15.01 11.79 1.16
N LYS A 645 15.44 11.89 -0.10
CA LYS A 645 15.35 13.14 -0.90
C LYS A 645 13.93 13.72 -0.92
N SER A 646 12.94 12.90 -1.30
CA SER A 646 11.54 13.30 -1.33
C SER A 646 10.99 13.60 0.07
N SER A 647 11.44 12.87 1.09
CA SER A 647 11.07 13.14 2.48
C SER A 647 11.59 14.50 2.95
N LEU A 648 12.78 14.91 2.53
CA LEU A 648 13.35 16.20 2.88
C LEU A 648 12.71 17.34 2.08
N VAL A 649 12.64 17.21 0.76
CA VAL A 649 12.22 18.29 -0.14
C VAL A 649 10.69 18.43 -0.20
N ASN A 650 9.96 17.33 -0.37
CA ASN A 650 8.51 17.39 -0.55
C ASN A 650 7.79 17.30 0.80
N GLU A 651 8.11 16.29 1.61
CA GLU A 651 7.38 16.04 2.85
C GLU A 651 7.68 17.06 3.95
N VAL A 652 8.93 17.50 4.08
CA VAL A 652 9.33 18.48 5.11
C VAL A 652 9.34 19.89 4.54
N LEU A 653 10.23 20.20 3.59
CA LEU A 653 10.44 21.58 3.12
C LEU A 653 9.19 22.16 2.44
N TYR A 654 8.71 21.53 1.36
CA TYR A 654 7.59 22.05 0.58
C TYR A 654 6.31 22.14 1.42
N LYS A 655 5.88 21.06 2.06
CA LYS A 655 4.63 21.07 2.85
C LYS A 655 4.67 22.10 3.98
N SER A 656 5.81 22.26 4.66
CA SER A 656 5.94 23.26 5.73
C SER A 656 5.87 24.69 5.21
N LEU A 657 6.56 24.98 4.11
CA LEU A 657 6.52 26.30 3.47
C LEU A 657 5.15 26.57 2.85
N ALA A 658 4.52 25.57 2.23
CA ALA A 658 3.18 25.69 1.66
C ALA A 658 2.13 25.93 2.77
N GLN A 659 2.26 25.30 3.93
CA GLN A 659 1.39 25.53 5.08
C GLN A 659 1.53 26.96 5.62
N LYS A 660 2.77 27.45 5.77
CA LYS A 660 3.04 28.78 6.37
C LYS A 660 2.83 29.94 5.40
N ILE A 661 3.23 29.79 4.13
CA ILE A 661 3.20 30.85 3.12
C ILE A 661 1.90 30.77 2.31
N ASN A 662 1.61 29.61 1.72
CA ASN A 662 0.45 29.42 0.84
C ASN A 662 -0.85 29.06 1.59
N LYS A 663 -0.81 28.91 2.92
CA LYS A 663 -1.93 28.46 3.77
C LYS A 663 -2.50 27.10 3.36
N SER A 664 -1.63 26.22 2.86
CA SER A 664 -2.00 24.83 2.55
C SER A 664 -2.40 24.07 3.81
N LYS A 665 -3.37 23.16 3.69
CA LYS A 665 -3.85 22.31 4.79
C LYS A 665 -3.11 20.97 4.89
N VAL A 666 -2.11 20.75 4.05
CA VAL A 666 -1.38 19.49 4.03
C VAL A 666 -0.43 19.46 5.23
N LYS A 667 -0.55 18.44 6.09
CA LYS A 667 0.33 18.24 7.24
C LYS A 667 1.77 17.99 6.77
N PRO A 668 2.76 18.78 7.23
CA PRO A 668 4.16 18.50 6.94
C PRO A 668 4.66 17.27 7.70
N GLY A 669 5.73 16.66 7.19
CA GLY A 669 6.48 15.62 7.89
C GLY A 669 7.10 16.14 9.19
N LEU A 670 7.67 15.24 10.00
CA LEU A 670 8.26 15.60 11.30
C LEU A 670 9.55 16.42 11.13
N TYR A 671 9.65 17.57 11.81
CA TYR A 671 10.84 18.43 11.92
C TYR A 671 10.80 19.25 13.22
N ASP A 672 11.92 19.86 13.62
CA ASP A 672 11.98 20.73 14.79
C ASP A 672 11.65 22.19 14.45
N LYS A 673 12.37 22.77 13.49
CA LYS A 673 12.17 24.17 13.06
C LYS A 673 12.61 24.38 11.61
N ILE A 674 11.98 25.36 10.95
CA ILE A 674 12.46 25.91 9.67
C ILE A 674 12.62 27.42 9.83
N GLU A 675 13.78 27.94 9.47
CA GLU A 675 14.18 29.35 9.58
C GLU A 675 14.38 29.98 8.20
N GLY A 676 14.21 31.30 8.09
CA GLY A 676 14.34 32.05 6.84
C GLY A 676 13.12 31.99 5.92
N ILE A 677 11.95 31.64 6.47
CA ILE A 677 10.67 31.54 5.74
C ILE A 677 10.18 32.93 5.30
N ASP A 678 10.40 33.94 6.14
CA ASP A 678 10.10 35.36 5.93
C ASP A 678 10.81 35.96 4.71
N GLN A 679 11.82 35.26 4.17
CA GLN A 679 12.53 35.69 2.97
C GLN A 679 11.84 35.28 1.65
N LEU A 680 10.67 34.61 1.72
CA LEU A 680 9.94 34.09 0.58
C LEU A 680 8.48 34.55 0.58
N ASP A 681 7.99 35.01 -0.59
CA ASP A 681 6.59 35.41 -0.75
C ASP A 681 5.66 34.24 -1.10
N LYS A 682 6.18 33.24 -1.83
CA LYS A 682 5.45 32.07 -2.30
C LYS A 682 6.38 30.89 -2.52
N ILE A 683 5.84 29.69 -2.36
CA ILE A 683 6.48 28.45 -2.82
C ILE A 683 5.63 27.81 -3.91
N ILE A 684 6.27 27.31 -4.96
CA ILE A 684 5.62 26.63 -6.07
C ILE A 684 6.29 25.27 -6.23
N ASP A 685 5.49 24.21 -6.10
CA ASP A 685 5.88 22.86 -6.48
C ASP A 685 5.38 22.59 -7.90
N ILE A 686 6.31 22.32 -8.81
CA ILE A 686 5.99 21.91 -10.18
C ILE A 686 6.03 20.39 -10.19
N ASP A 687 4.88 19.79 -9.88
CA ASP A 687 4.77 18.35 -9.73
C ASP A 687 4.73 17.60 -11.07
N GLN A 688 4.87 16.28 -11.00
CA GLN A 688 4.74 15.36 -12.14
C GLN A 688 3.36 14.70 -12.18
N SER A 689 2.39 15.22 -11.43
CA SER A 689 1.05 14.66 -11.42
C SER A 689 0.34 14.98 -12.75
N PRO A 690 -0.61 14.14 -13.20
CA PRO A 690 -1.36 14.44 -14.41
C PRO A 690 -2.07 15.80 -14.29
N ILE A 691 -1.95 16.64 -15.31
CA ILE A 691 -2.62 17.96 -15.43
C ILE A 691 -4.11 17.87 -15.07
N GLY A 692 -4.77 16.79 -15.47
CA GLY A 692 -6.07 16.42 -14.96
C GLY A 692 -6.39 14.96 -15.21
N ARG A 693 -7.47 14.48 -14.57
CA ARG A 693 -7.92 13.09 -14.65
C ARG A 693 -9.02 12.85 -15.68
N THR A 694 -9.40 13.89 -16.41
CA THR A 694 -10.45 13.84 -17.42
C THR A 694 -9.95 14.44 -18.74
N PRO A 695 -10.51 14.02 -19.89
CA PRO A 695 -10.15 14.57 -21.19
C PRO A 695 -10.40 16.09 -21.34
N ARG A 696 -11.16 16.68 -20.40
CA ARG A 696 -11.45 18.12 -20.36
C ARG A 696 -10.23 18.96 -19.97
N SER A 697 -9.28 18.37 -19.24
CA SER A 697 -8.04 19.02 -18.83
C SER A 697 -7.00 18.83 -19.92
N ASN A 698 -6.68 19.92 -20.60
CA ASN A 698 -5.70 19.97 -21.68
C ASN A 698 -4.83 21.24 -21.56
N PRO A 699 -3.73 21.37 -22.33
CA PRO A 699 -2.82 22.51 -22.21
C PRO A 699 -3.52 23.87 -22.32
N ALA A 700 -4.50 24.00 -23.22
CA ALA A 700 -5.22 25.26 -23.42
C ALA A 700 -6.11 25.63 -22.22
N THR A 701 -6.77 24.66 -21.60
CA THR A 701 -7.55 24.91 -20.36
C THR A 701 -6.68 25.15 -19.14
N TYR A 702 -5.58 24.43 -19.01
CA TYR A 702 -4.71 24.51 -17.82
C TYR A 702 -3.97 25.84 -17.77
N THR A 703 -3.54 26.35 -18.93
CA THR A 703 -2.87 27.65 -19.05
C THR A 703 -3.84 28.84 -19.07
N GLY A 704 -5.15 28.60 -19.17
CA GLY A 704 -6.18 29.64 -19.32
C GLY A 704 -6.34 30.19 -20.74
N VAL A 705 -5.44 29.86 -21.68
CA VAL A 705 -5.46 30.35 -23.06
C VAL A 705 -6.77 30.03 -23.79
N PHE A 706 -7.43 28.91 -23.44
CA PHE A 706 -8.71 28.56 -24.06
C PHE A 706 -9.82 29.57 -23.74
N ASP A 707 -9.76 30.26 -22.59
CA ASP A 707 -10.74 31.28 -22.26
C ASP A 707 -10.64 32.48 -23.21
N ASP A 708 -9.42 32.94 -23.47
CA ASP A 708 -9.13 34.04 -24.40
C ASP A 708 -9.51 33.67 -25.84
N ILE A 709 -9.21 32.44 -26.26
CA ILE A 709 -9.61 31.93 -27.59
C ILE A 709 -11.13 32.01 -27.75
N ARG A 710 -11.91 31.56 -26.76
CA ARG A 710 -13.38 31.60 -26.84
C ARG A 710 -13.93 33.03 -26.91
N ASP A 711 -13.27 33.99 -26.26
CA ASP A 711 -13.66 35.39 -26.34
C ASP A 711 -13.45 35.94 -27.76
N VAL A 712 -12.34 35.59 -28.43
CA VAL A 712 -12.12 35.93 -29.84
C VAL A 712 -13.19 35.30 -30.75
N PHE A 713 -13.53 34.02 -30.55
CA PHE A 713 -14.57 33.34 -31.32
C PHE A 713 -15.94 34.02 -31.16
N ALA A 714 -16.30 34.45 -29.94
CA ALA A 714 -17.53 35.17 -29.67
C ALA A 714 -17.59 36.57 -30.31
N GLN A 715 -16.45 37.17 -30.61
CA GLN A 715 -16.37 38.49 -31.26
C GLN A 715 -16.52 38.45 -32.78
N THR A 716 -16.45 37.27 -33.41
CA THR A 716 -16.60 37.10 -34.86
C THR A 716 -17.99 37.52 -35.35
N ASN A 717 -18.08 37.96 -36.61
CA ASN A 717 -19.34 38.41 -37.19
C ASN A 717 -20.40 37.29 -37.18
N GLU A 718 -20.02 36.06 -37.51
CA GLU A 718 -20.93 34.92 -37.49
C GLU A 718 -21.47 34.63 -36.08
N ALA A 719 -20.60 34.69 -35.07
CA ALA A 719 -21.01 34.48 -33.68
C ALA A 719 -21.98 35.57 -33.22
N LYS A 720 -21.72 36.84 -33.54
CA LYS A 720 -22.60 37.97 -33.21
C LYS A 720 -23.97 37.84 -33.86
N ILE A 721 -24.04 37.51 -35.15
CA ILE A 721 -25.30 37.30 -35.88
C ILE A 721 -26.12 36.16 -35.25
N ARG A 722 -25.45 35.09 -34.80
CA ARG A 722 -26.09 33.92 -34.18
C ARG A 722 -26.32 34.05 -32.67
N GLY A 723 -25.96 35.19 -32.07
CA GLY A 723 -26.06 35.41 -30.61
C GLY A 723 -25.14 34.51 -29.77
N TYR A 724 -24.06 33.97 -30.35
CA TYR A 724 -23.14 33.07 -29.67
C TYR A 724 -22.21 33.85 -28.75
N GLN A 725 -22.29 33.51 -27.46
CA GLN A 725 -21.39 34.02 -26.42
C GLN A 725 -20.23 33.04 -26.18
N LYS A 726 -19.22 33.44 -25.40
CA LYS A 726 -18.07 32.58 -25.06
C LYS A 726 -18.46 31.19 -24.53
N GLY A 727 -19.59 31.09 -23.85
CA GLY A 727 -20.14 29.83 -23.34
C GLY A 727 -20.49 28.81 -24.43
N ARG A 728 -20.90 29.27 -25.63
CA ARG A 728 -21.20 28.40 -26.78
C ARG A 728 -19.97 27.66 -27.29
N PHE A 729 -18.79 28.24 -27.14
CA PHE A 729 -17.51 27.65 -27.57
C PHE A 729 -16.83 26.85 -26.45
N SER A 730 -17.51 26.66 -25.32
CA SER A 730 -17.01 25.86 -24.21
C SER A 730 -17.46 24.41 -24.34
N PHE A 731 -16.50 23.48 -24.42
CA PHE A 731 -16.81 22.05 -24.33
C PHE A 731 -17.28 21.62 -22.91
N ASN A 732 -17.16 22.49 -21.91
CA ASN A 732 -17.65 22.25 -20.55
C ASN A 732 -19.11 22.67 -20.33
N VAL A 733 -19.67 23.52 -21.19
CA VAL A 733 -21.01 24.10 -21.01
C VAL A 733 -22.00 23.50 -21.99
N LYS A 734 -23.23 23.26 -21.54
CA LYS A 734 -24.31 22.75 -22.38
C LYS A 734 -24.70 23.78 -23.43
N GLY A 735 -25.03 23.30 -24.63
CA GLY A 735 -25.50 24.15 -25.71
C GLY A 735 -24.38 24.67 -26.59
N GLY A 736 -23.41 23.83 -26.96
CA GLY A 736 -22.30 24.16 -27.86
C GLY A 736 -21.31 23.00 -28.02
N ARG A 737 -21.15 22.22 -26.95
CA ARG A 737 -20.48 20.92 -26.95
C ARG A 737 -21.29 19.84 -27.68
N CYS A 738 -20.61 18.77 -28.11
CA CYS A 738 -21.27 17.54 -28.54
C CYS A 738 -21.99 16.88 -27.35
N GLU A 739 -23.28 16.59 -27.49
CA GLU A 739 -24.08 15.97 -26.42
C GLU A 739 -23.82 14.47 -26.25
N ALA A 740 -23.32 13.78 -27.29
CA ALA A 740 -23.01 12.35 -27.22
C ALA A 740 -21.83 12.08 -26.27
N CYS A 741 -20.70 12.77 -26.47
CA CYS A 741 -19.53 12.68 -25.58
C CYS A 741 -19.57 13.70 -24.43
N LYS A 742 -20.63 14.51 -24.34
CA LYS A 742 -20.79 15.62 -23.38
C LYS A 742 -19.59 16.59 -23.36
N GLY A 743 -18.90 16.73 -24.50
CA GLY A 743 -17.72 17.58 -24.66
C GLY A 743 -16.37 16.95 -24.31
N ASP A 744 -16.32 15.65 -23.98
CA ASP A 744 -15.06 14.96 -23.69
C ASP A 744 -14.28 14.62 -24.98
N GLY A 745 -14.94 14.61 -26.15
CA GLY A 745 -14.33 14.28 -27.45
C GLY A 745 -14.05 12.79 -27.67
N ILE A 746 -13.97 12.01 -26.60
CA ILE A 746 -13.74 10.57 -26.58
C ILE A 746 -14.71 9.88 -25.62
N ILE A 747 -15.09 8.63 -25.92
CA ILE A 747 -15.94 7.81 -25.06
C ILE A 747 -15.03 6.79 -24.36
N LYS A 748 -15.06 6.77 -23.03
CA LYS A 748 -14.32 5.77 -22.25
C LYS A 748 -15.07 4.44 -22.31
N ILE A 749 -14.42 3.42 -22.84
CA ILE A 749 -14.90 2.04 -22.85
C ILE A 749 -14.28 1.31 -21.65
N GLU A 750 -15.08 0.59 -20.86
CA GLU A 750 -14.57 -0.21 -19.76
C GLU A 750 -13.96 -1.52 -20.27
N MET A 751 -12.71 -1.77 -19.86
CA MET A 751 -11.99 -3.01 -20.18
C MET A 751 -11.81 -3.81 -18.88
N HIS A 752 -12.51 -4.94 -18.73
CA HIS A 752 -12.49 -5.69 -17.46
C HIS A 752 -11.15 -6.38 -17.15
N PHE A 753 -10.30 -6.63 -18.16
CA PHE A 753 -9.06 -7.41 -18.00
C PHE A 753 -7.78 -6.64 -18.41
N PHE A 754 -7.87 -5.36 -18.78
CA PHE A 754 -6.74 -4.56 -19.27
C PHE A 754 -6.30 -3.44 -18.31
N THR A 755 -6.75 -3.48 -17.05
CA THR A 755 -6.41 -2.49 -16.01
C THR A 755 -5.15 -2.82 -15.23
#